data_AF-A0A0A1T7Y4-F1
#
_entry.id   AF-A0A0A1T7Y4-F1
#
_cell.length_a   1.000
_cell.length_b   1.000
_cell.length_c   1.000
_cell.angle_alpha   90.00
_cell.angle_beta   90.00
_cell.angle_gamma   90.00
#
_symmetry.space_group_name_H-M   'P 1'
#
loop_
_entity.id
_entity.type
_entity.pdbx_description
1 polymer ?
#
loop_
_entity_poly.entity_id
_entity_poly.type
_entity_poly.pdbx_seq_one_letter_code
_entity_poly.pdbx_strand_id
1 'polypeptide(L)'
;MAESEVGIARKQHEVPFEQLPNYRQVWNQPPGSYAEGLGRMVIVTPEIVAEAARECIKSGKRTTVSWNMEQLNIANFNRQPTQHHIISLLGGIAFDDVYIFNPQQSSQWDGLRHFSAPFPTDNDPSKRLYYGGVEAKDIGNKSNKRIGLQHWAKEGICGRGVLLDYKRYADKHGISYSCFSEHSISLSLLMEIAKEANITFKRGDILFIRMGLIPEWEDTMTAQQKADYASTSSPKHAGVQGTMEMVKWLWDNGISAVAGDAVSWEVYPPLKEYDDGAGGKIPSVFMHEILLAGWGMPIGELFDLEALSKLCEEQNQWSFFVSSAPLNMPGGQRLPIDGADLTTISYEETPETQMETDTMLDSEVPAQNMAILDSSFDAWTNSPSRPNWTGQLLSPSSCDPEPFLDPLMQLQTFELQLGDLDWLDTDLVNTLADAAAVVEQTAQSMATPSMMPTTQPFWANEPSLQTPRSETYASDRGGRPGNQPQQWPFDEDANDKANLPSLQALLRGVMPNGPSQTHQSGNSSSKGFADAQRRAVEAYFTVFHDILPVIHVPSFHTSTSPDVLKAAMSCLGSIFVSEKSTFKDAVPFSQEYLRQVAVLADVPESQGTAYLTASCLHQIFSLGSGDRQLYHHADRSRSLLFSGLRSIGVMGMTGNNAKYDLKGTDPETIHQLWLEWIESEHKKRLVWSSFEYDCSLCTLTSRRAAVDISELPSFLPCCDALWKAPTAQSWRALMVKLPDEAKSASTQATVRRVLSGLPPLPDLPFWSQRLCTQVIGRQLWDIRQGEKASMADCFMLPSLRKAQIETKQHLLAGLQILTECTSSPADTVGLVNSNIISLILHYSHLYCSGDTLDLIIYIFRTSASSSGADASVAVATQTLYSRLHHNPQATRRLAWHAAQIVAAAQEYLVSAPCEILRIFMGYIFLVAFASLGPHASLPGSPTSVNFHVSEHNSTPCETAEQWIQHGGRLTVGALIDTQADGESLKAGLTSIMGRLGNWGLSEKFSKIVNSFDLAILSPDQYNA
;
A
#
# COMPACT_ATOMS: atom_id res chain seq x y z
N MET A 1 5.56 -29.61 -18.41
CA MET A 1 5.08 -29.56 -19.81
C MET A 1 5.47 -28.25 -20.51
N ALA A 2 5.28 -27.07 -19.89
CA ALA A 2 5.70 -25.79 -20.50
C ALA A 2 7.22 -25.67 -20.72
N GLU A 3 8.06 -26.07 -19.74
CA GLU A 3 9.53 -26.04 -19.90
C GLU A 3 10.05 -26.93 -21.03
N SER A 4 9.42 -28.11 -21.23
CA SER A 4 9.79 -29.01 -22.34
C SER A 4 9.39 -28.44 -23.71
N GLU A 5 8.31 -27.66 -23.78
CA GLU A 5 7.85 -27.00 -25.00
C GLU A 5 8.74 -25.81 -25.38
N VAL A 6 9.03 -24.92 -24.43
CA VAL A 6 9.95 -23.78 -24.62
C VAL A 6 11.36 -24.25 -24.96
N GLY A 7 11.83 -25.34 -24.34
CA GLY A 7 13.13 -25.94 -24.66
C GLY A 7 13.23 -26.48 -26.10
N ILE A 8 12.14 -27.01 -26.66
CA ILE A 8 12.09 -27.45 -28.07
C ILE A 8 12.04 -26.22 -29.00
N ALA A 9 11.27 -25.20 -28.65
CA ALA A 9 11.19 -23.93 -29.38
C ALA A 9 12.56 -23.27 -29.55
N ARG A 10 13.30 -23.17 -28.46
CA ARG A 10 14.61 -22.54 -28.41
C ARG A 10 15.62 -23.18 -29.37
N LYS A 11 15.63 -24.51 -29.50
CA LYS A 11 16.58 -25.25 -30.35
C LYS A 11 16.48 -24.86 -31.82
N GLN A 12 15.31 -24.47 -32.31
CA GLN A 12 15.17 -24.02 -33.69
C GLN A 12 15.93 -22.71 -33.94
N HIS A 13 15.91 -21.79 -32.97
CA HIS A 13 16.65 -20.54 -33.08
C HIS A 13 18.16 -20.72 -32.92
N GLU A 14 18.65 -21.95 -32.68
CA GLU A 14 20.08 -22.31 -32.66
C GLU A 14 20.54 -22.84 -34.03
N VAL A 15 19.62 -23.12 -34.95
CA VAL A 15 19.93 -23.54 -36.32
C VAL A 15 20.49 -22.35 -37.10
N PRO A 16 21.65 -22.45 -37.77
CA PRO A 16 22.17 -21.38 -38.62
C PRO A 16 21.19 -21.00 -39.73
N PHE A 17 21.17 -19.72 -40.12
CA PHE A 17 20.20 -19.19 -41.10
C PHE A 17 20.14 -19.99 -42.40
N GLU A 18 21.31 -20.38 -42.93
CA GLU A 18 21.45 -21.15 -44.19
C GLU A 18 20.88 -22.56 -44.12
N GLN A 19 20.63 -23.08 -42.91
CA GLN A 19 20.08 -24.41 -42.69
C GLN A 19 18.58 -24.38 -42.42
N LEU A 20 17.95 -23.19 -42.42
CA LEU A 20 16.51 -23.06 -42.23
C LEU A 20 15.76 -23.63 -43.45
N PRO A 21 14.81 -24.56 -43.25
CA PRO A 21 14.00 -25.09 -44.35
C PRO A 21 13.20 -24.01 -45.09
N ASN A 22 12.74 -23.00 -44.35
CA ASN A 22 12.09 -21.81 -44.87
C ASN A 22 12.34 -20.63 -43.92
N TYR A 23 13.24 -19.72 -44.31
CA TYR A 23 13.57 -18.56 -43.48
C TYR A 23 12.40 -17.59 -43.30
N ARG A 24 11.38 -17.62 -44.17
CA ARG A 24 10.18 -16.78 -44.06
C ARG A 24 9.15 -17.35 -43.10
N GLN A 25 9.30 -18.58 -42.64
CA GLN A 25 8.31 -19.28 -41.84
C GLN A 25 9.00 -20.19 -40.81
N VAL A 26 9.36 -19.62 -39.66
CA VAL A 26 9.98 -20.39 -38.57
C VAL A 26 8.95 -20.82 -37.52
N TRP A 27 7.70 -21.07 -37.93
CA TRP A 27 6.61 -21.47 -37.04
C TRP A 27 6.65 -22.97 -36.73
N ASN A 28 7.27 -23.37 -35.64
CA ASN A 28 7.36 -24.76 -35.21
C ASN A 28 6.66 -25.02 -33.86
N GLN A 29 5.98 -24.01 -33.31
CA GLN A 29 5.26 -24.10 -32.04
C GLN A 29 3.82 -24.56 -32.24
N PRO A 30 3.24 -25.31 -31.29
CA PRO A 30 1.82 -25.65 -31.33
C PRO A 30 0.95 -24.36 -31.32
N PRO A 31 -0.06 -24.27 -32.19
CA PRO A 31 -1.03 -23.18 -32.16
C PRO A 31 -1.66 -22.96 -30.78
N GLY A 32 -1.62 -21.72 -30.28
CA GLY A 32 -2.16 -21.31 -28.99
C GLY A 32 -1.27 -21.61 -27.79
N SER A 33 -0.07 -22.17 -28.02
CA SER A 33 0.89 -22.44 -26.95
C SER A 33 1.49 -21.16 -26.35
N TYR A 34 2.09 -21.31 -25.17
CA TYR A 34 2.85 -20.24 -24.55
C TYR A 34 4.07 -19.84 -25.39
N ALA A 35 4.81 -20.83 -25.90
CA ALA A 35 5.98 -20.61 -26.73
C ALA A 35 5.64 -19.89 -28.06
N GLU A 36 4.51 -20.21 -28.68
CA GLU A 36 4.03 -19.46 -29.85
C GLU A 36 3.73 -17.99 -29.49
N GLY A 37 3.11 -17.74 -28.34
CA GLY A 37 2.81 -16.39 -27.88
C GLY A 37 4.06 -15.55 -27.59
N LEU A 38 5.16 -16.17 -27.17
CA LEU A 38 6.44 -15.50 -26.97
C LEU A 38 7.15 -15.18 -28.30
N GLY A 39 6.91 -15.95 -29.36
CA GLY A 39 7.63 -15.82 -30.62
C GLY A 39 9.13 -15.97 -30.40
N ARG A 40 9.92 -15.03 -30.89
CA ARG A 40 11.39 -15.06 -30.75
C ARG A 40 11.88 -14.75 -29.34
N MET A 41 11.04 -14.19 -28.47
CA MET A 41 11.40 -13.93 -27.08
C MET A 41 11.67 -15.22 -26.28
N VAL A 42 11.34 -16.41 -26.81
CA VAL A 42 11.76 -17.70 -26.24
C VAL A 42 13.29 -17.86 -26.11
N ILE A 43 14.08 -17.04 -26.81
CA ILE A 43 15.53 -16.99 -26.67
C ILE A 43 15.94 -16.36 -25.33
N VAL A 44 15.15 -15.41 -24.83
CA VAL A 44 15.44 -14.62 -23.61
C VAL A 44 15.04 -15.42 -22.37
N THR A 45 15.92 -16.31 -21.95
CA THR A 45 15.70 -17.16 -20.78
C THR A 45 16.00 -16.44 -19.45
N PRO A 46 15.45 -16.91 -18.31
CA PRO A 46 15.77 -16.37 -16.99
C PRO A 46 17.27 -16.25 -16.72
N GLU A 47 18.08 -17.20 -17.19
CA GLU A 47 19.54 -17.18 -17.05
C GLU A 47 20.18 -16.02 -17.84
N ILE A 48 19.69 -15.78 -19.06
CA ILE A 48 20.14 -14.65 -19.90
C ILE A 48 19.73 -13.32 -19.28
N VAL A 49 18.52 -13.22 -18.72
CA VAL A 49 18.06 -12.01 -18.03
C VAL A 49 18.89 -11.75 -16.77
N ALA A 50 19.14 -12.79 -15.97
CA ALA A 50 19.97 -12.68 -14.76
C ALA A 50 21.43 -12.32 -15.11
N GLU A 51 21.99 -12.89 -16.18
CA GLU A 51 23.31 -12.52 -16.68
C GLU A 51 23.35 -11.07 -17.15
N ALA A 52 22.37 -10.64 -17.95
CA ALA A 52 22.26 -9.25 -18.40
C ALA A 52 22.15 -8.27 -17.22
N ALA A 53 21.31 -8.58 -16.22
CA ALA A 53 21.16 -7.76 -15.01
C ALA A 53 22.49 -7.69 -14.24
N ARG A 54 23.13 -8.84 -14.04
CA ARG A 54 24.44 -8.93 -13.37
C ARG A 54 25.52 -8.19 -14.13
N GLU A 55 25.53 -8.21 -15.46
CA GLU A 55 26.55 -7.56 -16.29
C GLU A 55 26.34 -6.06 -16.38
N CYS A 56 25.11 -5.61 -16.61
CA CYS A 56 24.80 -4.23 -16.97
C CYS A 56 24.35 -3.34 -15.80
N ILE A 57 23.74 -3.88 -14.74
CA ILE A 57 23.23 -3.06 -13.62
C ILE A 57 24.32 -2.94 -12.54
N LYS A 58 25.18 -1.92 -12.66
CA LYS A 58 26.30 -1.70 -11.73
C LYS A 58 26.23 -0.35 -10.99
N SER A 59 26.02 0.77 -11.68
CA SER A 59 25.87 2.09 -11.03
C SER A 59 24.45 2.43 -10.62
N GLY A 60 23.44 1.78 -11.23
CA GLY A 60 22.04 2.10 -10.99
C GLY A 60 21.57 3.43 -11.60
N LYS A 61 22.42 4.14 -12.38
CA LYS A 61 21.99 5.27 -13.21
C LYS A 61 20.92 4.79 -14.16
N ARG A 62 19.84 5.57 -14.33
CA ARG A 62 18.68 5.18 -15.13
C ARG A 62 18.23 6.26 -16.10
N THR A 63 17.77 5.85 -17.27
CA THR A 63 17.09 6.73 -18.23
C THR A 63 15.82 6.06 -18.75
N THR A 64 14.80 6.86 -19.07
CA THR A 64 13.68 6.41 -19.89
C THR A 64 14.08 6.50 -21.37
N VAL A 65 13.45 5.67 -22.19
CA VAL A 65 13.51 5.77 -23.66
C VAL A 65 12.11 5.90 -24.27
N SER A 66 11.10 6.14 -23.43
CA SER A 66 9.76 6.54 -23.87
C SER A 66 9.79 8.01 -24.29
N TRP A 67 9.51 8.26 -25.55
CA TRP A 67 9.28 9.57 -26.12
C TRP A 67 7.95 10.14 -25.63
N ASN A 68 7.80 11.46 -25.65
CA ASN A 68 6.59 12.10 -25.19
C ASN A 68 5.40 11.76 -26.13
N MET A 69 4.29 11.30 -25.54
CA MET A 69 3.11 10.81 -26.26
C MET A 69 2.46 11.83 -27.20
N GLU A 70 2.66 13.13 -26.94
CA GLU A 70 2.09 14.21 -27.76
C GLU A 70 3.00 14.67 -28.91
N GLN A 71 4.27 14.24 -28.94
CA GLN A 71 5.26 14.81 -29.87
C GLN A 71 4.97 14.47 -31.34
N LEU A 72 4.35 13.32 -31.60
CA LEU A 72 3.90 12.93 -32.93
C LEU A 72 2.38 13.14 -33.11
N ASN A 73 1.79 14.19 -32.50
CA ASN A 73 0.39 14.56 -32.75
C ASN A 73 0.09 14.94 -34.21
N ILE A 74 1.14 15.23 -34.97
CA ILE A 74 1.12 15.44 -36.42
C ILE A 74 1.70 14.17 -37.08
N ALA A 75 1.04 13.03 -36.87
CA ALA A 75 1.47 11.73 -37.41
C ALA A 75 1.00 11.50 -38.86
N ASN A 76 1.80 10.78 -39.64
CA ASN A 76 1.37 10.24 -40.94
C ASN A 76 0.49 8.99 -40.72
N PHE A 77 -0.02 8.38 -41.80
CA PHE A 77 -0.90 7.20 -41.83
C PHE A 77 -2.30 7.41 -41.23
N ASN A 78 -2.74 8.68 -41.10
CA ASN A 78 -4.05 9.03 -40.55
C ASN A 78 -4.28 8.45 -39.14
N ARG A 79 -3.19 8.31 -38.35
CA ARG A 79 -3.24 7.91 -36.94
C ARG A 79 -3.95 9.01 -36.15
N GLN A 80 -4.86 8.61 -35.27
CA GLN A 80 -5.56 9.57 -34.41
C GLN A 80 -4.55 10.23 -33.46
N PRO A 81 -4.56 11.56 -33.31
CA PRO A 81 -3.73 12.24 -32.33
C PRO A 81 -4.02 11.78 -30.91
N THR A 82 -3.04 11.90 -30.02
CA THR A 82 -3.19 11.58 -28.62
C THR A 82 -4.03 12.68 -27.97
N GLN A 83 -5.03 12.25 -27.20
CA GLN A 83 -5.88 13.14 -26.41
C GLN A 83 -5.65 12.83 -24.94
N HIS A 84 -5.40 13.87 -24.17
CA HIS A 84 -5.28 13.81 -22.72
C HIS A 84 -6.43 14.63 -22.11
N HIS A 85 -7.37 13.93 -21.50
CA HIS A 85 -8.52 14.55 -20.85
C HIS A 85 -8.31 14.49 -19.34
N ILE A 86 -8.00 15.63 -18.76
CA ILE A 86 -7.89 15.78 -17.31
C ILE A 86 -9.30 15.94 -16.74
N ILE A 87 -9.75 14.93 -16.01
CA ILE A 87 -11.04 14.90 -15.35
C ILE A 87 -10.84 15.35 -13.91
N SER A 88 -11.27 16.57 -13.62
CA SER A 88 -11.42 17.02 -12.25
C SER A 88 -12.46 16.16 -11.55
N LEU A 89 -11.99 15.34 -10.61
CA LEU A 89 -12.80 14.63 -9.66
C LEU A 89 -12.83 15.43 -8.38
N LEU A 90 -13.98 15.39 -7.70
CA LEU A 90 -14.14 16.11 -6.43
C LEU A 90 -13.70 17.57 -6.65
N GLY A 91 -14.36 18.30 -7.57
CA GLY A 91 -14.13 19.73 -7.87
C GLY A 91 -12.70 20.32 -7.91
N GLY A 92 -11.67 19.51 -8.15
CA GLY A 92 -10.27 19.94 -8.32
C GLY A 92 -9.28 19.34 -7.32
N ILE A 93 -9.70 18.48 -6.39
CA ILE A 93 -8.78 17.72 -5.50
C ILE A 93 -7.88 16.82 -6.30
N ALA A 94 -8.55 16.06 -7.14
CA ALA A 94 -8.06 14.87 -7.74
C ALA A 94 -8.35 15.03 -9.22
N PHE A 95 -7.39 14.58 -9.99
CA PHE A 95 -7.49 14.58 -11.42
C PHE A 95 -7.29 13.13 -11.82
N ASP A 96 -8.34 12.56 -12.38
CA ASP A 96 -8.20 11.35 -13.16
C ASP A 96 -7.92 11.76 -14.60
N ASP A 97 -7.01 11.06 -15.24
CA ASP A 97 -6.64 11.37 -16.61
C ASP A 97 -7.17 10.27 -17.54
N VAL A 98 -7.83 10.68 -18.62
CA VAL A 98 -8.24 9.77 -19.69
C VAL A 98 -7.37 10.03 -20.91
N TYR A 99 -6.58 9.03 -21.27
CA TYR A 99 -5.78 9.02 -22.48
C TYR A 99 -6.52 8.28 -23.60
N ILE A 100 -6.68 8.95 -24.74
CA ILE A 100 -7.14 8.32 -25.98
C ILE A 100 -6.02 8.47 -26.98
N PHE A 101 -5.35 7.38 -27.34
CA PHE A 101 -4.19 7.42 -28.22
C PHE A 101 -4.20 6.24 -29.18
N ASN A 102 -3.53 6.41 -30.32
CA ASN A 102 -3.15 5.29 -31.16
C ASN A 102 -1.87 4.66 -30.57
N PRO A 103 -1.86 3.36 -30.24
CA PRO A 103 -0.68 2.72 -29.64
C PRO A 103 0.58 2.73 -30.53
N GLN A 104 0.42 2.98 -31.84
CA GLN A 104 1.52 3.18 -32.77
C GLN A 104 1.95 4.65 -32.95
N GLN A 105 1.56 5.56 -32.05
CA GLN A 105 1.82 7.00 -32.23
C GLN A 105 3.03 7.54 -31.46
N SER A 106 3.60 6.77 -30.54
CA SER A 106 4.77 7.15 -29.75
C SER A 106 5.70 5.94 -29.58
N SER A 107 6.63 5.94 -28.62
CA SER A 107 7.48 4.77 -28.39
C SER A 107 6.64 3.52 -28.16
N GLN A 108 6.88 2.49 -28.98
CA GLN A 108 6.00 1.33 -29.09
C GLN A 108 6.75 0.05 -29.38
N TRP A 109 6.12 -1.07 -29.03
CA TRP A 109 6.50 -2.39 -29.53
C TRP A 109 5.44 -2.94 -30.47
N ASP A 110 5.83 -3.22 -31.70
CA ASP A 110 5.02 -3.94 -32.68
C ASP A 110 4.90 -5.41 -32.30
N GLY A 111 3.65 -5.82 -32.02
CA GLY A 111 3.29 -7.18 -31.69
C GLY A 111 3.09 -8.05 -32.93
N LEU A 112 2.96 -9.35 -32.70
CA LEU A 112 2.84 -10.34 -33.78
C LEU A 112 1.53 -10.24 -34.58
N ARG A 113 0.60 -9.39 -34.11
CA ARG A 113 -0.69 -9.07 -34.74
C ARG A 113 -0.64 -7.79 -35.56
N HIS A 114 0.49 -7.06 -35.57
CA HIS A 114 0.66 -5.79 -36.26
C HIS A 114 0.68 -5.95 -37.78
N PHE A 115 1.59 -6.79 -38.27
CA PHE A 115 1.93 -6.89 -39.68
C PHE A 115 1.87 -8.34 -40.16
N SER A 116 1.24 -8.56 -41.32
CA SER A 116 1.20 -9.87 -41.99
C SER A 116 2.25 -9.95 -43.09
N ALA A 117 2.54 -11.14 -43.61
CA ALA A 117 3.39 -11.34 -44.78
C ALA A 117 2.67 -12.12 -45.89
N PRO A 118 3.09 -12.00 -47.17
CA PRO A 118 2.57 -12.80 -48.28
C PRO A 118 2.88 -14.29 -48.11
N PHE A 119 1.85 -15.12 -48.19
CA PHE A 119 1.93 -16.59 -48.21
C PHE A 119 1.00 -17.13 -49.29
N PRO A 120 1.27 -16.82 -50.57
CA PRO A 120 0.41 -17.21 -51.68
C PRO A 120 0.28 -18.74 -51.75
N THR A 121 -0.92 -19.20 -52.05
CA THR A 121 -1.20 -20.61 -52.35
C THR A 121 -1.79 -20.72 -53.76
N ASP A 122 -1.77 -21.91 -54.36
CA ASP A 122 -2.35 -22.13 -55.69
C ASP A 122 -3.82 -21.68 -55.79
N ASN A 123 -4.56 -21.75 -54.67
CA ASN A 123 -5.97 -21.37 -54.58
C ASN A 123 -6.21 -19.92 -54.12
N ASP A 124 -5.20 -19.27 -53.54
CA ASP A 124 -5.27 -17.86 -53.11
C ASP A 124 -3.88 -17.20 -53.24
N PRO A 125 -3.57 -16.63 -54.42
CA PRO A 125 -2.32 -15.93 -54.67
C PRO A 125 -2.14 -14.63 -53.85
N SER A 126 -3.21 -14.14 -53.21
CA SER A 126 -3.20 -12.92 -52.41
C SER A 126 -3.12 -13.19 -50.90
N LYS A 127 -3.07 -14.47 -50.51
CA LYS A 127 -3.10 -14.88 -49.11
C LYS A 127 -1.97 -14.23 -48.33
N ARG A 128 -2.33 -13.61 -47.20
CA ARG A 128 -1.39 -13.10 -46.21
C ARG A 128 -1.65 -13.77 -44.86
N LEU A 129 -0.58 -14.04 -44.13
CA LEU A 129 -0.63 -14.66 -42.80
C LEU A 129 0.19 -13.84 -41.81
N TYR A 130 -0.25 -13.85 -40.57
CA TYR A 130 0.52 -13.37 -39.41
C TYR A 130 1.33 -14.53 -38.83
N TYR A 131 2.11 -14.26 -37.78
CA TYR A 131 2.91 -15.27 -37.10
C TYR A 131 2.08 -16.50 -36.68
N GLY A 132 2.66 -17.70 -36.80
CA GLY A 132 1.95 -18.95 -36.46
C GLY A 132 0.82 -19.32 -37.44
N GLY A 133 0.73 -18.66 -38.60
CA GLY A 133 -0.29 -18.94 -39.61
C GLY A 133 -1.67 -18.37 -39.25
N VAL A 134 -1.72 -17.36 -38.39
CA VAL A 134 -2.96 -16.66 -38.02
C VAL A 134 -3.48 -15.85 -39.21
N GLU A 135 -4.79 -15.87 -39.45
CA GLU A 135 -5.43 -15.16 -40.57
C GLU A 135 -6.03 -13.81 -40.12
N ALA A 136 -6.27 -12.90 -41.06
CA ALA A 136 -6.85 -11.58 -40.75
C ALA A 136 -8.20 -11.66 -40.01
N LYS A 137 -9.01 -12.68 -40.32
CA LYS A 137 -10.30 -12.93 -39.63
C LYS A 137 -10.12 -13.25 -38.14
N ASP A 138 -9.00 -13.88 -37.78
CA ASP A 138 -8.67 -14.21 -36.40
C ASP A 138 -8.23 -12.95 -35.63
N ILE A 139 -7.51 -12.04 -36.30
CA ILE A 139 -7.13 -10.75 -35.74
C ILE A 139 -8.37 -9.88 -35.47
N GLY A 140 -9.31 -9.86 -36.41
CA GLY A 140 -10.58 -9.12 -36.27
C GLY A 140 -11.55 -9.70 -35.22
N ASN A 141 -11.36 -10.95 -34.81
CA ASN A 141 -12.18 -11.58 -33.77
C ASN A 141 -11.65 -11.27 -32.36
N LYS A 142 -12.34 -10.39 -31.64
CA LYS A 142 -11.97 -9.97 -30.27
C LYS A 142 -11.87 -11.09 -29.24
N SER A 143 -12.56 -12.21 -29.45
CA SER A 143 -12.47 -13.37 -28.55
C SER A 143 -11.18 -14.16 -28.75
N ASN A 144 -10.52 -14.01 -29.91
CA ASN A 144 -9.28 -14.69 -30.23
C ASN A 144 -8.07 -13.85 -29.76
N LYS A 145 -7.37 -14.38 -28.76
CA LYS A 145 -6.22 -13.73 -28.11
C LYS A 145 -4.87 -14.31 -28.56
N ARG A 146 -4.86 -15.26 -29.51
CA ARG A 146 -3.64 -15.93 -29.98
C ARG A 146 -2.62 -14.89 -30.44
N ILE A 147 -1.34 -15.14 -30.15
CA ILE A 147 -0.16 -14.29 -30.48
C ILE A 147 -0.27 -12.82 -30.03
N GLY A 148 -1.12 -12.51 -29.05
CA GLY A 148 -1.28 -11.14 -28.54
C GLY A 148 -0.21 -10.73 -27.53
N LEU A 149 -0.03 -9.42 -27.35
CA LEU A 149 0.99 -8.84 -26.47
C LEU A 149 0.88 -9.26 -25.00
N GLN A 150 -0.26 -9.78 -24.55
CA GLN A 150 -0.40 -10.27 -23.18
C GLN A 150 0.59 -11.39 -22.81
N HIS A 151 1.21 -12.05 -23.81
CA HIS A 151 2.27 -13.01 -23.55
C HIS A 151 3.55 -12.31 -23.08
N TRP A 152 3.92 -11.19 -23.71
CA TRP A 152 5.10 -10.41 -23.33
C TRP A 152 4.83 -9.51 -22.11
N ALA A 153 3.63 -8.96 -21.97
CA ALA A 153 3.27 -8.06 -20.86
C ALA A 153 3.35 -8.71 -19.47
N LYS A 154 3.33 -10.06 -19.38
CA LYS A 154 3.44 -10.79 -18.11
C LYS A 154 4.85 -10.85 -17.55
N GLU A 155 5.85 -10.95 -18.42
CA GLU A 155 7.27 -11.12 -18.04
C GLU A 155 8.11 -9.88 -18.42
N GLY A 156 7.55 -8.99 -19.24
CA GLY A 156 8.25 -7.87 -19.84
C GLY A 156 9.19 -8.29 -20.98
N ILE A 157 9.61 -7.32 -21.77
CA ILE A 157 10.76 -7.42 -22.67
C ILE A 157 11.96 -6.94 -21.85
N CYS A 158 12.57 -7.87 -21.12
CA CYS A 158 13.69 -7.59 -20.22
C CYS A 158 14.95 -8.32 -20.68
N GLY A 159 16.10 -7.66 -20.71
CA GLY A 159 17.35 -8.29 -21.13
C GLY A 159 18.48 -7.32 -21.42
N ARG A 160 19.51 -7.79 -22.14
CA ARG A 160 20.66 -6.99 -22.54
C ARG A 160 20.33 -6.20 -23.82
N GLY A 161 20.25 -4.89 -23.71
CA GLY A 161 20.20 -3.97 -24.84
C GLY A 161 21.59 -3.63 -25.34
N VAL A 162 21.74 -3.40 -26.64
CA VAL A 162 22.98 -2.93 -27.28
C VAL A 162 22.66 -1.76 -28.20
N LEU A 163 23.32 -0.62 -28.02
CA LEU A 163 23.09 0.58 -28.82
C LEU A 163 24.16 0.73 -29.92
N LEU A 164 23.71 0.79 -31.17
CA LEU A 164 24.49 1.28 -32.31
C LEU A 164 24.05 2.70 -32.64
N ASP A 165 24.93 3.66 -32.34
CA ASP A 165 24.64 5.09 -32.50
C ASP A 165 25.08 5.61 -33.88
N TYR A 166 24.18 5.45 -34.85
CA TYR A 166 24.42 5.91 -36.22
C TYR A 166 24.49 7.44 -36.31
N LYS A 167 23.63 8.17 -35.58
CA LYS A 167 23.63 9.63 -35.63
C LYS A 167 24.99 10.21 -35.20
N ARG A 168 25.56 9.70 -34.11
CA ARG A 168 26.89 10.12 -33.64
C ARG A 168 27.98 9.76 -34.63
N TYR A 169 27.92 8.57 -35.23
CA TYR A 169 28.86 8.16 -36.29
C TYR A 169 28.76 9.09 -37.50
N ALA A 170 27.55 9.40 -37.96
CA ALA A 170 27.32 10.28 -39.10
C ALA A 170 27.88 11.69 -38.87
N ASP A 171 27.68 12.26 -37.67
CA ASP A 171 28.22 13.56 -37.29
C ASP A 171 29.76 13.57 -37.31
N LYS A 172 30.37 12.52 -36.74
CA LYS A 172 31.84 12.37 -36.70
C LYS A 172 32.45 12.21 -38.11
N HIS A 173 31.72 11.58 -39.03
CA HIS A 173 32.17 11.31 -40.40
C HIS A 173 31.66 12.32 -41.44
N GLY A 174 30.94 13.37 -41.02
CA GLY A 174 30.42 14.40 -41.90
C GLY A 174 29.34 13.91 -42.87
N ILE A 175 28.59 12.87 -42.51
CA ILE A 175 27.49 12.33 -43.31
C ILE A 175 26.23 13.12 -43.03
N SER A 176 25.74 13.87 -44.04
CA SER A 176 24.48 14.59 -43.95
C SER A 176 23.33 13.76 -44.51
N TYR A 177 22.27 13.58 -43.74
CA TYR A 177 21.05 12.89 -44.15
C TYR A 177 19.83 13.50 -43.43
N SER A 178 18.64 13.00 -43.76
CA SER A 178 17.39 13.32 -43.07
C SER A 178 16.64 12.04 -42.74
N CYS A 179 16.05 11.98 -41.56
CA CYS A 179 15.20 10.90 -41.08
C CYS A 179 13.89 10.79 -41.89
N PHE A 180 13.52 11.85 -42.63
CA PHE A 180 12.33 11.92 -43.50
C PHE A 180 12.69 11.76 -44.99
N SER A 181 13.66 10.90 -45.29
CA SER A 181 14.16 10.59 -46.63
C SER A 181 14.32 9.08 -46.84
N GLU A 182 14.79 8.62 -48.00
CA GLU A 182 15.05 7.18 -48.27
C GLU A 182 16.47 6.75 -47.81
N HIS A 183 17.06 7.47 -46.85
CA HIS A 183 18.41 7.18 -46.38
C HIS A 183 18.49 5.81 -45.69
N SER A 184 19.41 4.96 -46.15
CA SER A 184 19.53 3.58 -45.71
C SER A 184 20.81 3.32 -44.92
N ILE A 185 20.69 2.68 -43.76
CA ILE A 185 21.83 2.28 -42.92
C ILE A 185 22.17 0.81 -43.22
N SER A 186 23.32 0.58 -43.86
CA SER A 186 23.77 -0.76 -44.25
C SER A 186 24.32 -1.57 -43.08
N LEU A 187 24.33 -2.90 -43.22
CA LEU A 187 24.96 -3.79 -42.23
C LEU A 187 26.45 -3.47 -42.07
N SER A 188 27.17 -3.26 -43.17
CA SER A 188 28.60 -2.94 -43.15
C SER A 188 28.89 -1.75 -42.23
N LEU A 189 28.05 -0.71 -42.30
CA LEU A 189 28.22 0.48 -41.50
C LEU A 189 27.82 0.28 -40.04
N LEU A 190 26.76 -0.48 -39.76
CA LEU A 190 26.43 -0.90 -38.39
C LEU A 190 27.59 -1.70 -37.75
N MET A 191 28.26 -2.55 -38.53
CA MET A 191 29.42 -3.30 -38.07
C MET A 191 30.66 -2.43 -37.86
N GLU A 192 30.84 -1.36 -38.64
CA GLU A 192 31.86 -0.35 -38.37
C GLU A 192 31.61 0.36 -37.05
N ILE A 193 30.36 0.77 -36.77
CA ILE A 193 29.97 1.37 -35.50
C ILE A 193 30.24 0.41 -34.34
N ALA A 194 29.80 -0.85 -34.47
CA ALA A 194 30.04 -1.86 -33.45
C ALA A 194 31.54 -2.05 -33.18
N LYS A 195 32.37 -2.00 -34.22
CA LYS A 195 33.83 -2.10 -34.10
C LYS A 195 34.43 -0.88 -33.41
N GLU A 196 34.00 0.34 -33.75
CA GLU A 196 34.46 1.57 -33.09
C GLU A 196 34.04 1.63 -31.62
N ALA A 197 32.85 1.14 -31.30
CA ALA A 197 32.30 1.07 -29.95
C ALA A 197 32.74 -0.16 -29.14
N ASN A 198 33.60 -1.02 -29.72
CA ASN A 198 34.07 -2.28 -29.12
C ASN A 198 32.93 -3.19 -28.60
N ILE A 199 31.85 -3.28 -29.38
CA ILE A 199 30.65 -4.04 -29.02
C ILE A 199 30.83 -5.51 -29.41
N THR A 200 30.54 -6.40 -28.45
CA THR A 200 30.37 -7.83 -28.71
C THR A 200 28.91 -8.21 -28.51
N PHE A 201 28.30 -8.73 -29.57
CA PHE A 201 26.93 -9.23 -29.56
C PHE A 201 26.85 -10.58 -28.86
N LYS A 202 25.78 -10.79 -28.10
CA LYS A 202 25.45 -12.03 -27.42
C LYS A 202 24.05 -12.47 -27.81
N ARG A 203 23.83 -13.77 -27.73
CA ARG A 203 22.50 -14.36 -27.97
C ARG A 203 21.51 -13.83 -26.93
N GLY A 204 20.35 -13.38 -27.40
CA GLY A 204 19.31 -12.78 -26.55
C GLY A 204 19.37 -11.25 -26.52
N ASP A 205 20.40 -10.63 -27.11
CA ASP A 205 20.52 -9.17 -27.18
C ASP A 205 19.31 -8.53 -27.88
N ILE A 206 18.90 -7.36 -27.36
CA ILE A 206 17.94 -6.47 -27.98
C ILE A 206 18.73 -5.35 -28.66
N LEU A 207 18.61 -5.25 -29.98
CA LEU A 207 19.41 -4.31 -30.77
C LEU A 207 18.72 -2.95 -30.87
N PHE A 208 19.36 -1.90 -30.37
CA PHE A 208 18.92 -0.51 -30.50
C PHE A 208 19.75 0.21 -31.56
N ILE A 209 19.09 0.93 -32.47
CA ILE A 209 19.75 1.78 -33.46
C ILE A 209 19.25 3.21 -33.28
N ARG A 210 20.17 4.13 -32.99
CA ARG A 210 19.88 5.57 -32.92
C ARG A 210 20.23 6.23 -34.25
N MET A 211 19.21 6.66 -34.98
CA MET A 211 19.30 7.37 -36.25
C MET A 211 19.12 8.88 -36.11
N GLY A 212 18.74 9.41 -34.95
CA GLY A 212 18.59 10.85 -34.70
C GLY A 212 17.25 11.43 -35.13
N LEU A 213 16.16 10.65 -35.10
CA LEU A 213 14.82 11.15 -35.44
C LEU A 213 14.40 12.28 -34.51
N ILE A 214 14.56 12.07 -33.20
CA ILE A 214 14.07 12.96 -32.15
C ILE A 214 14.65 14.39 -32.31
N PRO A 215 15.98 14.59 -32.40
CA PRO A 215 16.53 15.93 -32.60
C PRO A 215 16.17 16.54 -33.97
N GLU A 216 16.00 15.75 -35.03
CA GLU A 216 15.53 16.30 -36.31
C GLU A 216 14.08 16.78 -36.21
N TRP A 217 13.21 15.99 -35.58
CA TRP A 217 11.81 16.35 -35.38
C TRP A 217 11.66 17.54 -34.43
N GLU A 218 12.30 17.53 -33.28
CA GLU A 218 12.10 18.55 -32.24
C GLU A 218 12.87 19.84 -32.52
N ASP A 219 14.15 19.74 -32.88
CA ASP A 219 15.06 20.90 -32.94
C ASP A 219 15.21 21.47 -34.34
N THR A 220 15.00 20.66 -35.39
CA THR A 220 15.28 21.07 -36.78
C THR A 220 14.03 21.36 -37.59
N MET A 221 12.97 20.55 -37.47
CA MET A 221 11.76 20.70 -38.27
C MET A 221 10.83 21.80 -37.74
N THR A 222 10.41 22.68 -38.65
CA THR A 222 9.38 23.68 -38.39
C THR A 222 7.98 23.04 -38.30
N ALA A 223 7.04 23.74 -37.65
CA ALA A 223 5.64 23.30 -37.57
C ALA A 223 5.00 23.06 -38.94
N GLN A 224 5.37 23.85 -39.96
CA GLN A 224 4.88 23.66 -41.33
C GLN A 224 5.43 22.35 -41.94
N GLN A 225 6.73 22.08 -41.80
CA GLN A 225 7.32 20.84 -42.30
C GLN A 225 6.71 19.60 -41.63
N LYS A 226 6.38 19.68 -40.34
CA LYS A 226 5.65 18.61 -39.63
C LYS A 226 4.26 18.40 -40.23
N ALA A 227 3.51 19.48 -40.47
CA ALA A 227 2.18 19.42 -41.09
C ALA A 227 2.23 18.87 -42.53
N ASP A 228 3.23 19.27 -43.31
CA ASP A 228 3.46 18.76 -44.67
C ASP A 228 3.79 17.26 -44.63
N TYR A 229 4.59 16.82 -43.66
CA TYR A 229 4.86 15.41 -43.43
C TYR A 229 3.59 14.64 -43.03
N ALA A 230 2.74 15.11 -42.11
CA ALA A 230 1.51 14.38 -41.78
C ALA A 230 0.52 14.26 -42.94
N SER A 231 0.51 15.25 -43.84
CA SER A 231 -0.40 15.27 -44.99
C SER A 231 0.14 14.54 -46.22
N THR A 232 1.41 14.12 -46.23
CA THR A 232 1.95 13.40 -47.39
C THR A 232 1.35 12.00 -47.51
N SER A 233 0.89 11.66 -48.71
CA SER A 233 0.37 10.33 -49.04
C SER A 233 1.46 9.29 -49.28
N SER A 234 2.71 9.73 -49.35
CA SER A 234 3.89 8.89 -49.63
C SER A 234 5.05 9.29 -48.70
N PRO A 235 4.93 9.00 -47.39
CA PRO A 235 6.00 9.29 -46.44
C PRO A 235 7.26 8.53 -46.79
N LYS A 236 8.39 9.17 -46.56
CA LYS A 236 9.72 8.57 -46.64
C LYS A 236 10.33 8.57 -45.25
N HIS A 237 10.85 7.42 -44.82
CA HIS A 237 11.55 7.27 -43.56
C HIS A 237 12.91 6.64 -43.83
N ALA A 238 13.94 7.24 -43.25
CA ALA A 238 15.22 6.59 -43.19
C ALA A 238 15.13 5.39 -42.25
N GLY A 239 16.08 4.48 -42.34
CA GLY A 239 16.09 3.33 -41.45
C GLY A 239 17.12 2.29 -41.83
N VAL A 240 17.00 1.12 -41.22
CA VAL A 240 17.88 -0.02 -41.50
C VAL A 240 17.59 -0.55 -42.90
N GLN A 241 18.67 -0.88 -43.62
CA GLN A 241 18.57 -1.45 -44.96
C GLN A 241 17.99 -2.87 -44.93
N GLY A 242 16.88 -3.08 -45.63
CA GLY A 242 16.25 -4.40 -45.76
C GLY A 242 16.96 -5.32 -46.75
N THR A 243 18.07 -5.94 -46.35
CA THR A 243 18.80 -6.92 -47.19
C THR A 243 18.80 -8.31 -46.58
N MET A 244 19.02 -9.33 -47.41
CA MET A 244 19.17 -10.71 -46.93
C MET A 244 20.39 -10.87 -46.02
N GLU A 245 21.42 -10.06 -46.23
CA GLU A 245 22.61 -10.03 -45.37
C GLU A 245 22.26 -9.56 -43.94
N MET A 246 21.50 -8.46 -43.83
CA MET A 246 20.99 -7.96 -42.55
C MET A 246 20.13 -9.00 -41.84
N VAL A 247 19.19 -9.61 -42.57
CA VAL A 247 18.33 -10.69 -42.06
C VAL A 247 19.19 -11.83 -41.51
N LYS A 248 20.10 -12.38 -42.32
CA LYS A 248 20.99 -13.46 -41.91
C LYS A 248 21.78 -13.09 -40.65
N TRP A 249 22.33 -11.88 -40.60
CA TRP A 249 23.11 -11.41 -39.47
C TRP A 249 22.28 -11.31 -38.17
N LEU A 250 21.08 -10.74 -38.23
CA LEU A 250 20.16 -10.70 -37.07
C LEU A 250 19.83 -12.11 -36.57
N TRP A 251 19.65 -13.05 -37.50
CA TRP A 251 19.37 -14.45 -37.16
C TRP A 251 20.54 -15.10 -36.44
N ASP A 252 21.71 -15.11 -37.09
CA ASP A 252 22.89 -15.86 -36.66
C ASP A 252 23.49 -15.30 -35.36
N ASN A 253 23.35 -13.99 -35.09
CA ASN A 253 23.77 -13.40 -33.80
C ASN A 253 22.77 -13.66 -32.66
N GLY A 254 21.61 -14.25 -32.95
CA GLY A 254 20.61 -14.56 -31.93
C GLY A 254 19.97 -13.32 -31.32
N ILE A 255 19.84 -12.23 -32.08
CA ILE A 255 19.11 -11.02 -31.67
C ILE A 255 17.66 -11.41 -31.36
N SER A 256 17.13 -10.98 -30.22
CA SER A 256 15.80 -11.38 -29.73
C SER A 256 14.70 -10.40 -30.17
N ALA A 257 15.03 -9.12 -30.22
CA ALA A 257 14.18 -8.02 -30.66
C ALA A 257 15.04 -6.88 -31.23
N VAL A 258 14.44 -6.03 -32.06
CA VAL A 258 15.09 -4.84 -32.60
C VAL A 258 14.31 -3.60 -32.20
N ALA A 259 14.99 -2.49 -31.95
CA ALA A 259 14.39 -1.22 -31.56
C ALA A 259 15.18 -0.04 -32.12
N GLY A 260 14.56 1.14 -32.17
CA GLY A 260 15.22 2.36 -32.59
C GLY A 260 14.33 3.58 -32.41
N ASP A 261 14.91 4.73 -32.71
CA ASP A 261 14.21 6.02 -32.72
C ASP A 261 13.55 6.32 -34.07
N ALA A 262 13.68 5.47 -35.08
CA ALA A 262 13.10 5.65 -36.40
C ALA A 262 11.55 5.56 -36.40
N VAL A 263 10.90 6.21 -37.38
CA VAL A 263 9.43 6.13 -37.58
C VAL A 263 9.00 4.76 -38.10
N SER A 264 9.82 4.18 -38.98
CA SER A 264 9.79 2.78 -39.31
C SER A 264 11.20 2.25 -39.08
N TRP A 265 11.35 1.13 -38.38
CA TRP A 265 12.69 0.60 -38.04
C TRP A 265 13.57 0.40 -39.29
N GLU A 266 12.94 -0.02 -40.39
CA GLU A 266 13.55 -0.11 -41.72
C GLU A 266 13.21 1.09 -42.62
N VAL A 267 13.95 1.23 -43.72
CA VAL A 267 13.66 2.23 -44.76
C VAL A 267 12.24 2.05 -45.31
N TYR A 268 11.47 3.15 -45.35
CA TYR A 268 10.12 3.19 -45.92
C TYR A 268 9.99 4.31 -46.96
N PRO A 269 9.30 4.09 -48.10
CA PRO A 269 8.76 2.82 -48.55
C PRO A 269 9.88 1.80 -48.86
N PRO A 270 9.60 0.48 -48.82
CA PRO A 270 10.59 -0.52 -49.17
C PRO A 270 11.11 -0.29 -50.59
N LEU A 271 12.41 -0.09 -50.72
CA LEU A 271 13.07 0.03 -52.02
C LEU A 271 12.99 -1.31 -52.75
N LYS A 272 13.10 -1.31 -54.09
CA LYS A 272 13.18 -2.56 -54.87
C LYS A 272 14.55 -3.20 -54.76
N GLU A 273 15.57 -2.37 -54.77
CA GLU A 273 16.98 -2.74 -54.74
C GLU A 273 17.78 -1.65 -54.03
N TYR A 274 18.89 -2.05 -53.43
CA TYR A 274 19.88 -1.15 -52.84
C TYR A 274 21.17 -1.19 -53.66
N ASP A 275 22.01 -0.18 -53.51
CA ASP A 275 23.35 -0.17 -54.09
C ASP A 275 24.32 -0.99 -53.23
N ASP A 276 25.25 -1.73 -53.85
CA ASP A 276 26.31 -2.46 -53.14
C ASP A 276 27.56 -1.60 -52.88
N GLY A 277 27.55 -0.33 -53.31
CA GLY A 277 28.68 0.59 -53.18
C GLY A 277 29.78 0.37 -54.22
N ALA A 278 29.67 -0.66 -55.05
CA ALA A 278 30.54 -0.99 -56.17
C ALA A 278 29.82 -0.88 -57.53
N GLY A 279 28.58 -0.35 -57.55
CA GLY A 279 27.75 -0.16 -58.75
C GLY A 279 26.87 -1.36 -59.10
N GLY A 280 26.79 -2.38 -58.25
CA GLY A 280 25.85 -3.50 -58.33
C GLY A 280 24.55 -3.23 -57.54
N LYS A 281 23.56 -4.11 -57.73
CA LYS A 281 22.23 -4.00 -57.13
C LYS A 281 21.92 -5.18 -56.23
N ILE A 282 21.52 -4.91 -55.00
CA ILE A 282 21.14 -5.90 -53.98
C ILE A 282 19.61 -5.94 -53.87
N PRO A 283 18.96 -7.10 -54.05
CA PRO A 283 17.52 -7.22 -53.86
C PRO A 283 17.10 -6.83 -52.44
N SER A 284 16.02 -6.05 -52.35
CA SER A 284 15.44 -5.64 -51.08
C SER A 284 14.47 -6.69 -50.53
N VAL A 285 14.35 -6.74 -49.21
CA VAL A 285 13.31 -7.46 -48.48
C VAL A 285 12.60 -6.49 -47.55
N PHE A 286 11.34 -6.79 -47.24
CA PHE A 286 10.58 -6.02 -46.27
C PHE A 286 10.71 -6.66 -44.88
N MET A 287 11.42 -6.00 -43.97
CA MET A 287 11.81 -6.51 -42.66
C MET A 287 10.59 -6.74 -41.78
N HIS A 288 9.57 -5.86 -41.79
CA HIS A 288 8.33 -6.08 -41.05
C HIS A 288 7.68 -7.44 -41.39
N GLU A 289 7.71 -7.86 -42.66
CA GLU A 289 7.17 -9.16 -43.07
C GLU A 289 7.99 -10.33 -42.53
N ILE A 290 9.31 -10.21 -42.49
CA ILE A 290 10.21 -11.28 -42.05
C ILE A 290 10.26 -11.35 -40.52
N LEU A 291 10.51 -10.23 -39.85
CA LEU A 291 10.74 -10.17 -38.41
C LEU A 291 9.44 -10.47 -37.64
N LEU A 292 8.32 -9.80 -37.96
CA LEU A 292 7.05 -10.02 -37.25
C LEU A 292 6.37 -11.32 -37.69
N ALA A 293 5.87 -11.36 -38.93
CA ALA A 293 5.07 -12.49 -39.40
C ALA A 293 5.90 -13.76 -39.59
N GLY A 294 7.13 -13.64 -40.08
CA GLY A 294 8.01 -14.80 -40.27
C GLY A 294 8.57 -15.35 -38.97
N TRP A 295 9.17 -14.49 -38.14
CA TRP A 295 10.01 -14.90 -37.01
C TRP A 295 9.40 -14.74 -35.63
N GLY A 296 8.35 -13.94 -35.49
CA GLY A 296 7.81 -13.62 -34.17
C GLY A 296 8.74 -12.69 -33.38
N MET A 297 9.57 -11.88 -34.04
CA MET A 297 10.50 -10.94 -33.43
C MET A 297 9.81 -9.58 -33.21
N PRO A 298 9.80 -9.04 -31.98
CA PRO A 298 9.31 -7.69 -31.71
C PRO A 298 10.14 -6.61 -32.44
N ILE A 299 9.46 -5.56 -32.93
CA ILE A 299 10.07 -4.35 -33.49
C ILE A 299 9.69 -3.17 -32.60
N GLY A 300 10.68 -2.39 -32.17
CA GLY A 300 10.51 -1.19 -31.37
C GLY A 300 10.75 0.07 -32.20
N GLU A 301 9.82 1.01 -32.16
CA GLU A 301 9.89 2.24 -32.97
C GLU A 301 9.70 3.48 -32.11
N LEU A 302 10.22 4.62 -32.57
CA LEU A 302 10.07 5.93 -31.91
C LEU A 302 10.61 5.99 -30.47
N PHE A 303 11.62 5.20 -30.12
CA PHE A 303 12.28 5.29 -28.81
C PHE A 303 13.11 6.57 -28.70
N ASP A 304 13.04 7.29 -27.58
CA ASP A 304 13.94 8.42 -27.34
C ASP A 304 15.29 7.92 -26.82
N LEU A 305 16.28 7.88 -27.70
CA LEU A 305 17.62 7.36 -27.42
C LEU A 305 18.64 8.47 -27.10
N GLU A 306 18.22 9.73 -26.96
CA GLU A 306 19.15 10.87 -26.78
C GLU A 306 19.88 10.81 -25.44
N ALA A 307 19.14 10.63 -24.35
CA ALA A 307 19.72 10.48 -23.02
C ALA A 307 20.50 9.16 -22.91
N LEU A 308 20.04 8.11 -23.58
CA LEU A 308 20.72 6.82 -23.63
C LEU A 308 22.10 6.92 -24.29
N SER A 309 22.18 7.56 -25.45
CA SER A 309 23.42 7.78 -26.20
C SER A 309 24.46 8.53 -25.35
N LYS A 310 24.04 9.60 -24.67
CA LYS A 310 24.92 10.37 -23.76
C LYS A 310 25.43 9.51 -22.61
N LEU A 311 24.56 8.70 -21.99
CA LEU A 311 24.99 7.78 -20.94
C LEU A 311 25.97 6.72 -21.46
N CYS A 312 25.75 6.15 -22.65
CA CYS A 312 26.71 5.23 -23.27
C CYS A 312 28.07 5.89 -23.48
N GLU A 313 28.06 7.14 -23.94
CA GLU A 313 29.28 7.92 -24.19
C GLU A 313 30.05 8.20 -22.90
N GLU A 314 29.38 8.75 -21.89
CA GLU A 314 29.97 9.09 -20.60
C GLU A 314 30.61 7.88 -19.92
N GLN A 315 30.05 6.69 -20.14
CA GLN A 315 30.44 5.46 -19.45
C GLN A 315 31.35 4.58 -20.31
N ASN A 316 31.54 4.96 -21.58
CA ASN A 316 32.20 4.14 -22.59
C ASN A 316 31.66 2.70 -22.64
N GLN A 317 30.34 2.55 -22.45
CA GLN A 317 29.65 1.26 -22.40
C GLN A 317 28.37 1.32 -23.25
N TRP A 318 28.32 0.49 -24.28
CA TRP A 318 27.23 0.49 -25.28
C TRP A 318 26.23 -0.66 -25.12
N SER A 319 26.35 -1.41 -24.02
CA SER A 319 25.42 -2.48 -23.64
C SER A 319 24.85 -2.22 -22.26
N PHE A 320 23.55 -2.40 -22.09
CA PHE A 320 22.80 -1.96 -20.92
C PHE A 320 21.67 -2.95 -20.58
N PHE A 321 21.11 -2.85 -19.39
CA PHE A 321 19.92 -3.62 -19.05
C PHE A 321 18.67 -2.84 -19.46
N VAL A 322 17.82 -3.47 -20.25
CA VAL A 322 16.52 -2.93 -20.67
C VAL A 322 15.43 -3.62 -19.89
N SER A 323 14.52 -2.83 -19.34
CA SER A 323 13.25 -3.29 -18.79
C SER A 323 12.12 -2.54 -19.47
N SER A 324 11.36 -3.26 -20.29
CA SER A 324 10.20 -2.78 -21.04
C SER A 324 9.00 -3.67 -20.74
N ALA A 325 7.81 -3.11 -20.60
CA ALA A 325 6.61 -3.89 -20.37
C ALA A 325 5.44 -3.30 -21.18
N PRO A 326 5.07 -3.90 -22.33
CA PRO A 326 3.94 -3.41 -23.10
C PRO A 326 2.66 -3.49 -22.27
N LEU A 327 1.70 -2.60 -22.54
CA LEU A 327 0.39 -2.64 -21.88
C LEU A 327 -0.23 -4.04 -21.93
N ASN A 328 -0.66 -4.54 -20.76
CA ASN A 328 -1.30 -5.85 -20.65
C ASN A 328 -2.75 -5.82 -21.16
N MET A 329 -2.92 -5.76 -22.48
CA MET A 329 -4.20 -5.66 -23.17
C MET A 329 -4.46 -6.91 -24.02
N PRO A 330 -5.13 -7.96 -23.48
CA PRO A 330 -5.30 -9.24 -24.17
C PRO A 330 -6.04 -9.12 -25.50
N GLY A 331 -5.40 -9.60 -26.58
CA GLY A 331 -6.00 -9.63 -27.92
C GLY A 331 -6.40 -8.26 -28.49
N GLY A 332 -5.82 -7.16 -27.98
CA GLY A 332 -6.27 -5.79 -28.27
C GLY A 332 -6.49 -5.51 -29.75
N GLN A 333 -7.71 -5.09 -30.12
CA GLN A 333 -7.97 -4.03 -31.11
C GLN A 333 -9.37 -3.42 -30.96
N ARG A 334 -9.43 -2.08 -30.81
CA ARG A 334 -10.42 -1.24 -31.51
C ARG A 334 -9.84 -0.62 -32.80
N LEU A 335 -8.52 -0.73 -33.01
CA LEU A 335 -7.61 -0.52 -34.16
C LEU A 335 -6.30 -1.28 -33.80
N PRO A 336 -5.27 -1.53 -34.64
CA PRO A 336 -4.03 -2.20 -34.20
C PRO A 336 -3.51 -1.63 -32.89
N ILE A 337 -3.53 -2.46 -31.84
CA ILE A 337 -2.99 -2.13 -30.53
C ILE A 337 -1.77 -3.01 -30.38
N ASP A 338 -0.66 -2.46 -30.84
CA ASP A 338 0.69 -2.86 -30.50
C ASP A 338 1.22 -1.81 -29.51
N GLY A 339 1.70 -2.25 -28.36
CA GLY A 339 1.56 -1.53 -27.08
C GLY A 339 2.38 -0.25 -27.00
N ALA A 340 1.78 0.81 -26.43
CA ALA A 340 2.55 1.86 -25.79
C ALA A 340 3.33 1.27 -24.60
N ASP A 341 4.53 1.77 -24.35
CA ASP A 341 5.46 1.21 -23.39
C ASP A 341 6.07 2.27 -22.45
N LEU A 342 6.31 1.85 -21.22
CA LEU A 342 7.11 2.56 -20.22
C LEU A 342 8.44 1.82 -20.08
N THR A 343 9.43 2.19 -20.89
CA THR A 343 10.75 1.53 -20.87
C THR A 343 11.71 2.27 -19.94
N THR A 344 12.35 1.56 -19.00
CA THR A 344 13.43 2.09 -18.15
C THR A 344 14.72 1.31 -18.39
N ILE A 345 15.85 2.02 -18.51
CA ILE A 345 17.20 1.48 -18.75
C ILE A 345 18.12 1.80 -17.58
N SER A 346 19.10 0.92 -17.24
CA SER A 346 20.09 1.12 -16.14
C SER A 346 21.58 0.87 -16.54
N TYR A 347 22.56 1.55 -15.89
CA TYR A 347 23.98 1.76 -16.35
C TYR A 347 25.13 1.70 -15.29
N GLU A 348 26.43 1.99 -15.61
CA GLU A 348 27.70 1.99 -14.78
C GLU A 348 28.62 3.27 -14.92
N GLU A 349 29.33 3.78 -13.90
CA GLU A 349 30.48 4.70 -14.10
C GLU A 349 31.81 4.00 -13.78
N THR A 350 32.79 4.01 -14.71
CA THR A 350 34.11 3.42 -14.47
C THR A 350 35.12 4.48 -14.01
N PRO A 351 36.03 4.17 -13.06
CA PRO A 351 37.08 5.11 -12.66
C PRO A 351 38.20 5.15 -13.70
N GLU A 352 38.55 6.34 -14.20
CA GLU A 352 39.75 6.55 -15.01
C GLU A 352 41.01 6.13 -14.24
N THR A 353 41.81 5.25 -14.87
CA THR A 353 43.20 4.99 -14.49
C THR A 353 44.02 6.27 -14.57
N GLN A 354 44.50 6.77 -13.43
CA GLN A 354 45.51 7.81 -13.34
C GLN A 354 46.80 7.35 -14.04
N MET A 355 47.16 8.01 -15.14
CA MET A 355 48.54 8.09 -15.63
C MET A 355 49.18 9.34 -15.07
N GLU A 356 50.33 9.16 -14.42
CA GLU A 356 51.22 10.19 -13.90
C GLU A 356 51.60 11.23 -14.95
N THR A 357 51.52 12.52 -14.59
CA THR A 357 52.51 13.53 -14.99
C THR A 357 52.55 14.67 -13.97
N ASP A 358 53.72 14.85 -13.35
CA ASP A 358 54.15 16.03 -12.60
C ASP A 358 54.06 17.31 -13.45
N THR A 359 53.63 18.44 -12.84
CA THR A 359 54.40 19.70 -12.63
C THR A 359 53.51 20.95 -12.50
N MET A 360 53.59 21.57 -11.30
CA MET A 360 53.88 23.01 -11.04
C MET A 360 53.02 24.13 -11.68
N LEU A 361 52.20 24.84 -10.87
CA LEU A 361 52.41 26.22 -10.36
C LEU A 361 51.12 26.93 -9.90
N ASP A 362 51.10 27.28 -8.60
CA ASP A 362 50.62 28.50 -7.92
C ASP A 362 49.36 29.24 -8.44
N SER A 363 48.35 29.53 -7.60
CA SER A 363 48.45 30.54 -6.54
C SER A 363 47.19 30.63 -5.64
N GLU A 364 47.46 30.66 -4.31
CA GLU A 364 46.82 31.38 -3.16
C GLU A 364 45.27 31.48 -3.07
N VAL A 365 44.52 30.89 -2.09
CA VAL A 365 44.47 31.02 -0.59
C VAL A 365 43.90 32.38 -0.10
N PRO A 366 43.16 32.55 1.04
CA PRO A 366 42.78 31.66 2.17
C PRO A 366 41.26 31.66 2.54
N ALA A 367 40.68 30.70 3.29
CA ALA A 367 40.63 30.54 4.77
C ALA A 367 39.45 29.57 5.05
N GLN A 368 39.37 28.62 6.00
CA GLN A 368 40.03 28.38 7.28
C GLN A 368 39.91 26.87 7.68
N ASN A 369 41.02 26.32 8.14
CA ASN A 369 41.32 25.00 8.77
C ASN A 369 40.48 24.71 10.05
N MET A 370 40.43 23.54 10.73
CA MET A 370 41.11 22.23 10.76
C MET A 370 40.26 21.33 11.71
N ALA A 371 39.94 20.08 11.36
CA ALA A 371 40.47 18.82 11.92
C ALA A 371 40.62 18.71 13.46
N ILE A 372 39.95 17.72 14.08
CA ILE A 372 40.55 16.82 15.10
C ILE A 372 40.05 15.37 14.91
N LEU A 373 41.05 14.54 14.63
CA LEU A 373 41.26 13.09 14.71
C LEU A 373 40.58 12.28 15.84
N ASP A 374 40.08 11.10 15.44
CA ASP A 374 40.60 9.76 15.79
C ASP A 374 40.12 9.00 17.06
N SER A 375 39.96 7.69 16.84
CA SER A 375 40.14 6.57 17.77
C SER A 375 39.32 6.50 19.08
N SER A 376 38.43 5.50 19.17
CA SER A 376 38.23 4.65 20.38
C SER A 376 37.11 3.63 20.18
N PHE A 377 37.42 2.56 19.42
CA PHE A 377 36.66 1.31 19.45
C PHE A 377 37.54 0.28 20.15
N ASP A 378 37.73 0.42 21.47
CA ASP A 378 38.30 -0.58 22.38
C ASP A 378 38.43 0.02 23.80
N ALA A 379 37.42 -0.21 24.66
CA ALA A 379 37.55 -0.22 26.12
C ALA A 379 36.16 -0.38 26.77
N TRP A 380 35.67 -1.61 26.93
CA TRP A 380 34.62 -1.90 27.93
C TRP A 380 34.91 -3.23 28.64
N THR A 381 36.06 -3.29 29.30
CA THR A 381 36.30 -4.21 30.41
C THR A 381 37.08 -3.46 31.51
N ASN A 382 36.57 -3.56 32.76
CA ASN A 382 37.17 -3.19 34.06
C ASN A 382 36.92 -1.80 34.69
N SER A 383 35.89 -1.79 35.57
CA SER A 383 35.92 -1.32 37.00
C SER A 383 35.76 0.20 37.32
N PRO A 384 35.51 0.62 38.59
CA PRO A 384 34.35 0.35 39.47
C PRO A 384 33.76 1.65 40.10
N SER A 385 32.43 1.75 40.29
CA SER A 385 31.80 2.46 41.43
C SER A 385 30.28 2.50 41.30
N ARG A 386 29.59 1.68 42.09
CA ARG A 386 28.15 1.83 42.41
C ARG A 386 28.01 2.54 43.76
N PRO A 387 27.11 3.53 43.91
CA PRO A 387 26.49 3.81 45.20
C PRO A 387 25.28 2.90 45.40
N ASN A 388 25.20 2.33 46.60
CA ASN A 388 24.17 1.42 47.09
C ASN A 388 22.76 2.04 47.05
N TRP A 389 21.81 1.30 46.48
CA TRP A 389 20.44 1.26 46.97
C TRP A 389 20.09 -0.20 47.26
N THR A 390 20.04 -0.51 48.55
CA THR A 390 19.60 -1.79 49.11
C THR A 390 18.08 -1.80 49.20
N GLY A 391 17.44 -2.68 48.43
CA GLY A 391 16.05 -3.09 48.61
C GLY A 391 15.91 -4.46 47.95
N GLN A 392 15.64 -5.48 48.76
CA GLN A 392 15.64 -6.90 48.39
C GLN A 392 14.74 -7.18 47.17
N LEU A 393 15.33 -7.69 46.09
CA LEU A 393 14.64 -8.50 45.08
C LEU A 393 15.33 -9.87 45.08
N LEU A 394 14.56 -10.87 45.48
CA LEU A 394 14.94 -12.27 45.51
C LEU A 394 15.36 -12.70 44.10
N SER A 395 16.47 -13.44 44.02
CA SER A 395 16.99 -14.05 42.80
C SER A 395 15.96 -14.95 42.13
N PRO A 396 15.73 -14.86 40.81
CA PRO A 396 15.16 -15.99 40.08
C PRO A 396 16.25 -17.07 40.00
N SER A 397 15.95 -18.21 40.58
CA SER A 397 16.72 -19.44 40.47
C SER A 397 16.98 -19.80 39.01
N SER A 398 18.21 -20.23 38.76
CA SER A 398 18.74 -20.85 37.55
C SER A 398 17.76 -21.82 36.87
N CYS A 399 17.30 -21.46 35.68
CA CYS A 399 16.98 -22.40 34.61
C CYS A 399 17.75 -21.93 33.38
N ASP A 400 18.70 -22.74 32.93
CA ASP A 400 19.52 -22.49 31.74
C ASP A 400 18.66 -22.25 30.49
N PRO A 401 19.08 -21.34 29.58
CA PRO A 401 18.47 -21.24 28.26
C PRO A 401 19.02 -22.37 27.37
N GLU A 402 18.28 -23.47 27.25
CA GLU A 402 18.61 -24.50 26.27
C GLU A 402 18.43 -23.96 24.83
N PRO A 403 19.44 -24.13 23.95
CA PRO A 403 19.41 -23.62 22.59
C PRO A 403 18.56 -24.52 21.67
N PHE A 404 17.55 -23.94 21.03
CA PHE A 404 16.82 -24.59 19.94
C PHE A 404 17.74 -24.84 18.73
N LEU A 405 18.28 -26.04 18.61
CA LEU A 405 18.86 -26.58 17.38
C LEU A 405 18.70 -28.12 17.37
N ASP A 406 17.89 -28.65 16.44
CA ASP A 406 18.12 -29.99 15.87
C ASP A 406 17.64 -30.03 14.39
N PRO A 407 18.40 -30.65 13.45
CA PRO A 407 18.28 -30.45 12.00
C PRO A 407 17.38 -31.50 11.31
N LEU A 408 16.15 -31.68 11.79
CA LEU A 408 15.16 -32.61 11.20
C LEU A 408 13.83 -31.97 10.79
N MET A 409 13.76 -30.64 10.62
CA MET A 409 12.65 -30.01 9.89
C MET A 409 12.92 -29.97 8.38
N GLN A 410 13.11 -31.15 7.77
CA GLN A 410 12.74 -31.39 6.36
C GLN A 410 11.43 -32.19 6.35
N LEU A 411 10.35 -31.58 6.83
CA LEU A 411 9.01 -32.08 6.62
C LEU A 411 8.15 -30.89 6.20
N GLN A 412 7.85 -30.86 4.90
CA GLN A 412 6.81 -30.09 4.20
C GLN A 412 6.34 -28.83 4.94
N THR A 413 6.91 -27.69 4.58
CA THR A 413 6.23 -26.40 4.70
C THR A 413 4.88 -26.51 4.00
N PHE A 414 3.83 -26.72 4.78
CA PHE A 414 2.45 -26.62 4.31
C PHE A 414 2.20 -25.12 4.07
N GLU A 415 2.36 -24.66 2.83
CA GLU A 415 2.08 -23.28 2.42
C GLU A 415 0.57 -23.04 2.46
N LEU A 416 0.05 -22.68 3.63
CA LEU A 416 -1.18 -21.92 3.68
C LEU A 416 -0.84 -20.52 3.13
N GLN A 417 -1.39 -20.16 1.97
CA GLN A 417 -1.47 -18.77 1.53
C GLN A 417 -2.33 -17.98 2.52
N LEU A 418 -1.79 -17.66 3.70
CA LEU A 418 -2.39 -16.80 4.72
C LEU A 418 -2.35 -15.31 4.31
N GLY A 419 -2.18 -15.02 3.02
CA GLY A 419 -2.04 -13.68 2.44
C GLY A 419 -3.28 -12.80 2.54
N ASP A 420 -4.46 -13.38 2.78
CA ASP A 420 -5.75 -12.67 2.77
C ASP A 420 -6.46 -12.67 4.14
N LEU A 421 -5.71 -12.38 5.21
CA LEU A 421 -6.27 -12.21 6.55
C LEU A 421 -6.88 -10.80 6.74
N ASP A 422 -7.94 -10.52 5.98
CA ASP A 422 -8.82 -9.36 6.18
C ASP A 422 -10.10 -9.81 6.91
N TRP A 423 -10.20 -9.50 8.21
CA TRP A 423 -11.39 -9.77 9.03
C TRP A 423 -12.63 -9.00 8.56
N LEU A 424 -12.41 -7.97 7.75
CA LEU A 424 -13.41 -7.01 7.36
C LEU A 424 -14.08 -7.40 6.02
N ASP A 425 -13.50 -8.36 5.28
CA ASP A 425 -13.95 -8.82 3.96
C ASP A 425 -14.84 -10.09 3.98
N THR A 426 -15.32 -10.53 5.14
CA THR A 426 -16.25 -11.68 5.18
C THR A 426 -17.69 -11.24 4.90
N ASP A 427 -18.21 -11.57 3.72
CA ASP A 427 -19.65 -11.56 3.39
C ASP A 427 -20.35 -12.74 4.08
N LEU A 428 -20.55 -12.65 5.39
CA LEU A 428 -21.29 -13.68 6.16
C LEU A 428 -22.83 -13.55 6.01
N VAL A 429 -23.34 -12.71 5.10
CA VAL A 429 -24.77 -12.33 5.06
C VAL A 429 -25.47 -12.51 3.70
N ASN A 430 -24.76 -12.62 2.57
CA ASN A 430 -25.43 -12.75 1.26
C ASN A 430 -25.68 -14.20 0.81
N THR A 431 -24.89 -15.18 1.29
CA THR A 431 -25.03 -16.58 0.85
C THR A 431 -26.31 -17.28 1.33
N LEU A 432 -26.89 -16.86 2.45
CA LEU A 432 -28.15 -17.42 2.95
C LEU A 432 -29.41 -16.72 2.37
N ALA A 433 -29.30 -15.44 2.00
CA ALA A 433 -30.40 -14.69 1.38
C ALA A 433 -30.52 -14.99 -0.12
N ASP A 434 -29.39 -15.12 -0.82
CA ASP A 434 -29.37 -15.40 -2.26
C ASP A 434 -29.74 -16.85 -2.58
N ALA A 435 -29.44 -17.80 -1.70
CA ALA A 435 -29.89 -19.19 -1.85
C ALA A 435 -31.43 -19.32 -1.75
N ALA A 436 -32.09 -18.45 -0.98
CA ALA A 436 -33.55 -18.39 -0.90
C ALA A 436 -34.18 -17.68 -2.10
N ALA A 437 -33.54 -16.63 -2.63
CA ALA A 437 -34.05 -15.87 -3.78
C ALA A 437 -33.86 -16.58 -5.14
N VAL A 438 -32.79 -17.37 -5.30
CA VAL A 438 -32.48 -18.07 -6.55
C VAL A 438 -33.39 -19.29 -6.79
N VAL A 439 -33.94 -19.89 -5.74
CA VAL A 439 -34.92 -20.99 -5.87
C VAL A 439 -36.30 -20.46 -6.31
N GLU A 440 -36.65 -19.21 -6.02
CA GLU A 440 -37.94 -18.61 -6.44
C GLU A 440 -37.91 -18.01 -7.86
N GLN A 441 -36.77 -17.48 -8.34
CA GLN A 441 -36.69 -16.85 -9.66
C GLN A 441 -36.49 -17.80 -10.84
N THR A 442 -36.08 -19.06 -10.60
CA THR A 442 -35.86 -20.03 -11.69
C THR A 442 -37.17 -20.67 -12.21
N ALA A 443 -38.32 -20.34 -11.62
CA ALA A 443 -39.63 -20.88 -12.01
C ALA A 443 -40.44 -19.97 -12.97
N GLN A 444 -39.99 -18.74 -13.26
CA GLN A 444 -40.77 -17.78 -14.07
C GLN A 444 -39.90 -16.96 -15.02
N SER A 445 -39.53 -17.51 -16.18
CA SER A 445 -39.71 -16.86 -17.48
C SER A 445 -38.99 -17.64 -18.59
N MET A 446 -39.71 -18.57 -19.22
CA MET A 446 -39.51 -18.87 -20.62
C MET A 446 -40.35 -17.88 -21.45
N ALA A 447 -39.73 -16.97 -22.20
CA ALA A 447 -40.28 -16.40 -23.45
C ALA A 447 -39.27 -15.46 -24.16
N THR A 448 -39.26 -15.55 -25.49
CA THR A 448 -38.37 -14.99 -26.52
C THR A 448 -38.58 -13.50 -26.90
N PRO A 449 -37.69 -12.87 -27.73
CA PRO A 449 -37.38 -11.44 -27.71
C PRO A 449 -37.94 -10.59 -28.89
N SER A 450 -37.87 -9.25 -28.79
CA SER A 450 -38.04 -8.32 -29.93
C SER A 450 -37.19 -7.03 -29.82
N MET A 451 -36.92 -6.44 -30.99
CA MET A 451 -35.81 -5.55 -31.37
C MET A 451 -36.01 -4.02 -31.24
N MET A 452 -34.87 -3.29 -31.12
CA MET A 452 -34.46 -1.97 -31.72
C MET A 452 -35.31 -0.68 -31.47
N PRO A 453 -34.88 0.58 -31.77
CA PRO A 453 -33.62 1.10 -32.39
C PRO A 453 -32.97 2.39 -31.76
N THR A 454 -31.82 2.75 -32.35
CA THR A 454 -30.99 3.99 -32.41
C THR A 454 -31.66 5.38 -32.53
N THR A 455 -30.98 6.47 -32.07
CA THR A 455 -30.55 7.68 -32.84
C THR A 455 -29.75 8.73 -32.02
N GLN A 456 -29.13 9.67 -32.74
CA GLN A 456 -27.94 10.52 -32.48
C GLN A 456 -28.27 12.03 -32.10
N PRO A 457 -27.26 12.95 -31.94
CA PRO A 457 -27.26 14.15 -31.06
C PRO A 457 -27.40 15.52 -31.77
N PHE A 458 -27.49 16.65 -31.04
CA PHE A 458 -27.22 18.02 -31.56
C PHE A 458 -26.87 19.07 -30.46
N TRP A 459 -26.08 20.09 -30.86
CA TRP A 459 -25.34 21.10 -30.08
C TRP A 459 -26.06 22.46 -29.81
N ALA A 460 -25.44 23.25 -28.90
CA ALA A 460 -25.20 24.71 -28.92
C ALA A 460 -26.14 25.70 -28.16
N ASN A 461 -25.57 26.47 -27.21
CA ASN A 461 -25.38 27.96 -27.26
C ASN A 461 -25.29 28.64 -25.87
N GLU A 462 -24.31 29.54 -25.73
CA GLU A 462 -24.18 30.65 -24.76
C GLU A 462 -25.00 31.89 -25.23
N PRO A 463 -25.17 33.07 -24.53
CA PRO A 463 -24.15 33.82 -23.73
C PRO A 463 -24.60 34.81 -22.57
N SER A 464 -23.58 35.30 -21.82
CA SER A 464 -23.22 36.69 -21.32
C SER A 464 -24.01 37.64 -20.35
N LEU A 465 -23.20 38.24 -19.43
CA LEU A 465 -23.02 39.68 -19.02
C LEU A 465 -23.75 40.38 -17.80
N GLN A 466 -22.89 41.02 -16.96
CA GLN A 466 -22.98 42.32 -16.21
C GLN A 466 -23.20 42.41 -14.66
N THR A 467 -22.22 43.07 -14.01
CA THR A 467 -22.10 43.72 -12.65
C THR A 467 -22.86 45.07 -12.56
N PRO A 468 -23.07 45.81 -11.41
CA PRO A 468 -22.09 46.15 -10.32
C PRO A 468 -22.56 46.61 -8.88
N ARG A 469 -21.58 46.83 -7.95
CA ARG A 469 -21.38 47.85 -6.84
C ARG A 469 -22.46 48.02 -5.71
N SER A 470 -22.22 48.51 -4.46
CA SER A 470 -21.11 48.87 -3.53
C SER A 470 -21.72 49.35 -2.16
N GLU A 471 -20.88 49.59 -1.11
CA GLU A 471 -21.06 50.48 0.09
C GLU A 471 -21.78 49.94 1.38
N THR A 472 -21.48 50.28 2.67
CA THR A 472 -20.32 50.72 3.52
C THR A 472 -20.79 50.91 5.01
N TYR A 473 -19.90 50.70 6.03
CA TYR A 473 -19.76 51.32 7.40
C TYR A 473 -20.95 51.36 8.44
N ALA A 474 -20.85 51.38 9.79
CA ALA A 474 -19.80 51.51 10.85
C ALA A 474 -20.36 51.21 12.29
N SER A 475 -19.45 50.92 13.26
CA SER A 475 -19.33 51.25 14.73
C SER A 475 -20.55 51.18 15.70
N ASP A 476 -20.48 50.90 17.03
CA ASP A 476 -19.54 51.36 18.09
C ASP A 476 -19.79 50.68 19.49
N ARG A 477 -18.73 50.60 20.33
CA ARG A 477 -18.57 50.63 21.83
C ARG A 477 -19.45 49.87 22.86
N GLY A 478 -18.81 48.99 23.65
CA GLY A 478 -18.26 49.27 25.01
C GLY A 478 -19.06 48.93 26.30
N GLY A 479 -18.53 48.01 27.15
CA GLY A 479 -18.83 47.91 28.60
C GLY A 479 -18.49 46.56 29.29
N ARG A 480 -17.65 46.56 30.34
CA ARG A 480 -17.27 45.45 31.27
C ARG A 480 -17.62 45.89 32.73
N PRO A 481 -17.47 45.07 33.81
CA PRO A 481 -17.66 43.61 33.99
C PRO A 481 -18.43 43.25 35.31
N GLY A 482 -18.74 41.96 35.52
CA GLY A 482 -19.18 41.42 36.82
C GLY A 482 -19.11 39.89 36.90
N ASN A 483 -18.39 39.36 37.89
CA ASN A 483 -18.12 37.92 38.13
C ASN A 483 -19.38 37.08 38.44
N GLN A 484 -19.50 35.90 37.82
CA GLN A 484 -20.30 34.75 38.28
C GLN A 484 -19.64 33.41 37.91
N PRO A 485 -19.98 32.30 38.60
CA PRO A 485 -19.18 31.07 38.65
C PRO A 485 -19.41 30.15 37.44
N GLN A 486 -18.41 29.28 37.25
CA GLN A 486 -18.20 28.30 36.19
C GLN A 486 -19.50 27.71 35.56
N GLN A 487 -19.82 28.20 34.35
CA GLN A 487 -20.86 27.67 33.46
C GLN A 487 -20.23 26.71 32.43
N TRP A 488 -20.95 25.64 32.13
CA TRP A 488 -20.61 24.70 31.06
C TRP A 488 -21.05 25.27 29.70
N PRO A 489 -20.32 25.01 28.59
CA PRO A 489 -20.55 25.64 27.27
C PRO A 489 -21.84 25.21 26.54
N PHE A 490 -22.76 24.52 27.21
CA PHE A 490 -24.01 24.01 26.64
C PHE A 490 -25.26 24.81 27.06
N ASP A 491 -25.11 25.85 27.89
CA ASP A 491 -26.23 26.60 28.47
C ASP A 491 -26.51 27.98 27.80
N GLU A 492 -25.85 28.32 26.69
CA GLU A 492 -26.13 29.56 25.95
C GLU A 492 -26.77 29.27 24.59
N ASP A 493 -28.12 29.32 24.53
CA ASP A 493 -28.84 30.27 23.65
C ASP A 493 -30.32 29.90 23.49
N ALA A 494 -31.16 30.67 24.20
CA ALA A 494 -32.51 31.00 23.81
C ALA A 494 -32.61 32.53 23.70
N ASN A 495 -32.25 33.10 22.54
CA ASN A 495 -32.83 34.37 22.08
C ASN A 495 -32.54 34.67 20.60
N ASP A 496 -33.58 35.16 19.93
CA ASP A 496 -33.73 35.36 18.49
C ASP A 496 -32.82 36.44 17.86
N LYS A 497 -32.42 36.26 16.58
CA LYS A 497 -33.03 36.98 15.43
C LYS A 497 -32.35 36.64 14.09
N ALA A 498 -33.22 36.49 13.09
CA ALA A 498 -32.91 36.14 11.70
C ALA A 498 -32.02 37.15 10.96
N ASN A 499 -31.16 36.61 10.08
CA ASN A 499 -30.90 37.14 8.73
C ASN A 499 -30.36 36.01 7.84
N LEU A 500 -31.15 35.64 6.83
CA LEU A 500 -30.81 34.65 5.78
C LEU A 500 -29.93 35.29 4.69
N PRO A 501 -28.93 34.59 4.13
CA PRO A 501 -28.42 34.87 2.79
C PRO A 501 -29.25 34.17 1.70
N SER A 502 -29.06 34.65 0.46
CA SER A 502 -30.01 34.66 -0.65
C SER A 502 -30.15 33.37 -1.47
N LEU A 503 -31.21 33.38 -2.29
CA LEU A 503 -31.81 32.35 -3.15
C LEU A 503 -30.91 31.69 -4.22
N GLN A 504 -29.58 31.66 -4.07
CA GLN A 504 -28.65 30.95 -4.96
C GLN A 504 -28.28 29.55 -4.44
N ALA A 505 -28.61 29.22 -3.19
CA ALA A 505 -28.36 27.91 -2.59
C ALA A 505 -29.47 26.86 -2.83
N LEU A 506 -30.47 27.14 -3.68
CA LEU A 506 -31.69 26.30 -3.81
C LEU A 506 -31.91 25.66 -5.19
N LEU A 507 -30.99 25.77 -6.15
CA LEU A 507 -31.30 25.43 -7.56
C LEU A 507 -30.31 24.54 -8.35
N ARG A 508 -29.39 23.79 -7.74
CA ARG A 508 -28.62 22.77 -8.50
C ARG A 508 -28.51 21.43 -7.78
N GLY A 509 -29.60 20.68 -7.80
CA GLY A 509 -29.58 19.22 -7.71
C GLY A 509 -30.20 18.64 -8.96
N VAL A 510 -29.59 17.59 -9.53
CA VAL A 510 -30.29 16.57 -10.33
C VAL A 510 -29.69 15.20 -10.02
N MET A 511 -30.50 14.36 -9.40
CA MET A 511 -30.43 12.89 -9.42
C MET A 511 -31.55 12.38 -10.36
N PRO A 512 -31.49 11.15 -10.91
CA PRO A 512 -32.68 10.47 -11.43
C PRO A 512 -33.13 9.26 -10.58
N ASN A 513 -34.37 9.37 -10.06
CA ASN A 513 -35.52 8.43 -9.92
C ASN A 513 -35.27 6.91 -9.69
N GLY A 514 -35.96 6.16 -8.82
CA GLY A 514 -37.18 6.28 -7.97
C GLY A 514 -37.50 4.88 -7.34
N PRO A 515 -38.67 4.56 -6.75
CA PRO A 515 -39.88 5.35 -6.52
C PRO A 515 -40.37 5.44 -5.04
N SER A 516 -40.99 6.59 -4.76
CA SER A 516 -42.22 6.85 -3.98
C SER A 516 -42.61 5.98 -2.77
N GLN A 517 -42.55 6.58 -1.57
CA GLN A 517 -43.73 6.73 -0.70
C GLN A 517 -43.69 8.09 0.04
N THR A 518 -44.82 8.78 -0.03
CA THR A 518 -45.14 10.08 0.58
C THR A 518 -45.29 9.97 2.10
N HIS A 519 -44.69 10.88 2.87
CA HIS A 519 -45.33 11.46 4.06
C HIS A 519 -44.75 12.85 4.40
N GLN A 520 -45.68 13.76 4.69
CA GLN A 520 -45.50 15.16 5.07
C GLN A 520 -44.76 15.31 6.42
N SER A 521 -43.68 16.10 6.51
CA SER A 521 -43.30 16.93 7.69
C SER A 521 -41.98 17.71 7.45
N GLY A 522 -42.07 18.89 6.80
CA GLY A 522 -40.88 19.64 6.36
C GLY A 522 -40.18 20.54 7.38
N ASN A 523 -40.64 20.63 8.64
CA ASN A 523 -40.03 21.51 9.66
C ASN A 523 -39.65 20.81 10.99
N SER A 524 -40.09 19.56 11.21
CA SER A 524 -39.71 18.77 12.40
C SER A 524 -38.43 17.96 12.19
N SER A 525 -38.07 17.63 10.95
CA SER A 525 -36.91 16.79 10.61
C SER A 525 -35.56 17.50 10.83
N SER A 526 -35.45 18.78 10.46
CA SER A 526 -34.22 19.58 10.65
C SER A 526 -33.90 19.81 12.14
N LYS A 527 -34.93 20.13 12.94
CA LYS A 527 -34.78 20.32 14.38
C LYS A 527 -34.43 19.01 15.10
N GLY A 528 -35.07 17.91 14.71
CA GLY A 528 -34.77 16.57 15.24
C GLY A 528 -33.35 16.09 14.91
N PHE A 529 -32.81 16.43 13.73
CA PHE A 529 -31.43 16.10 13.37
C PHE A 529 -30.41 16.87 14.21
N ALA A 530 -30.62 18.19 14.41
CA ALA A 530 -29.75 19.01 15.25
C ALA A 530 -29.75 18.56 16.72
N ASP A 531 -30.92 18.20 17.27
CA ASP A 531 -31.05 17.69 18.63
C ASP A 531 -30.42 16.28 18.79
N ALA A 532 -30.46 15.45 17.74
CA ALA A 532 -29.76 14.17 17.71
C ALA A 532 -28.24 14.37 17.62
N GLN A 533 -27.77 15.31 16.78
CA GLN A 533 -26.35 15.65 16.65
C GLN A 533 -25.76 16.14 17.97
N ARG A 534 -26.48 17.01 18.69
CA ARG A 534 -26.08 17.51 20.01
C ARG A 534 -25.86 16.38 21.01
N ARG A 535 -26.86 15.50 21.18
CA ARG A 535 -26.77 14.34 22.08
C ARG A 535 -25.63 13.40 21.70
N ALA A 536 -25.39 13.19 20.40
CA ALA A 536 -24.29 12.38 19.94
C ALA A 536 -22.92 13.03 20.26
N VAL A 537 -22.75 14.34 20.05
CA VAL A 537 -21.52 15.05 20.43
C VAL A 537 -21.28 15.01 21.94
N GLU A 538 -22.33 15.15 22.75
CA GLU A 538 -22.24 14.98 24.21
C GLU A 538 -21.77 13.56 24.58
N ALA A 539 -22.36 12.53 23.97
CA ALA A 539 -21.97 11.13 24.17
C ALA A 539 -20.52 10.85 23.73
N TYR A 540 -20.02 11.53 22.69
CA TYR A 540 -18.61 11.46 22.29
C TYR A 540 -17.69 11.94 23.42
N PHE A 541 -17.96 13.09 24.02
CA PHE A 541 -17.12 13.64 25.10
C PHE A 541 -17.19 12.83 26.40
N THR A 542 -18.34 12.21 26.70
CA THR A 542 -18.51 11.44 27.94
C THR A 542 -17.89 10.04 27.87
N VAL A 543 -17.87 9.40 26.69
CA VAL A 543 -17.45 7.99 26.57
C VAL A 543 -16.20 7.80 25.71
N PHE A 544 -16.13 8.42 24.53
CA PHE A 544 -15.07 8.13 23.55
C PHE A 544 -13.85 9.04 23.70
N HIS A 545 -14.03 10.29 24.14
CA HIS A 545 -12.94 11.27 24.21
C HIS A 545 -11.78 10.82 25.11
N ASP A 546 -12.06 10.12 26.21
CA ASP A 546 -11.01 9.59 27.10
C ASP A 546 -10.22 8.43 26.45
N ILE A 547 -10.77 7.77 25.42
CA ILE A 547 -10.05 6.74 24.64
C ILE A 547 -9.06 7.40 23.66
N LEU A 548 -9.41 8.55 23.09
CA LEU A 548 -8.61 9.28 22.12
C LEU A 548 -8.70 10.81 22.34
N PRO A 549 -7.88 11.37 23.25
CA PRO A 549 -8.01 12.76 23.70
C PRO A 549 -7.36 13.76 22.73
N VAL A 550 -7.89 13.84 21.50
CA VAL A 550 -7.37 14.70 20.42
C VAL A 550 -7.89 16.14 20.47
N ILE A 551 -9.08 16.37 21.04
CA ILE A 551 -9.73 17.69 21.13
C ILE A 551 -9.45 18.34 22.49
N HIS A 552 -9.13 19.64 22.51
CA HIS A 552 -9.03 20.40 23.76
C HIS A 552 -10.43 20.85 24.21
N VAL A 553 -11.02 20.12 25.18
CA VAL A 553 -12.41 20.35 25.62
C VAL A 553 -12.67 21.82 26.02
N PRO A 554 -11.83 22.51 26.81
CA PRO A 554 -12.12 23.88 27.24
C PRO A 554 -12.14 24.94 26.13
N SER A 555 -11.54 24.68 24.97
CA SER A 555 -11.57 25.62 23.84
C SER A 555 -12.59 25.23 22.77
N PHE A 556 -13.23 24.06 22.89
CA PHE A 556 -14.21 23.58 21.93
C PHE A 556 -15.56 24.28 22.13
N HIS A 557 -16.07 24.89 21.07
CA HIS A 557 -17.41 25.49 21.05
C HIS A 557 -18.21 24.93 19.88
N THR A 558 -19.43 24.43 20.15
CA THR A 558 -20.29 23.81 19.14
C THR A 558 -20.70 24.78 18.03
N SER A 559 -20.82 26.07 18.35
CA SER A 559 -21.20 27.14 17.41
C SER A 559 -20.09 27.50 16.43
N THR A 560 -18.83 27.45 16.84
CA THR A 560 -17.67 27.85 16.02
C THR A 560 -16.97 26.68 15.34
N SER A 561 -17.22 25.45 15.81
CA SER A 561 -16.58 24.26 15.26
C SER A 561 -17.11 23.88 13.88
N PRO A 562 -16.24 23.46 12.94
CA PRO A 562 -16.65 23.03 11.60
C PRO A 562 -17.68 21.89 11.63
N ASP A 563 -18.64 21.93 10.71
CA ASP A 563 -19.70 20.91 10.61
C ASP A 563 -19.15 19.51 10.35
N VAL A 564 -18.03 19.40 9.63
CA VAL A 564 -17.39 18.12 9.30
C VAL A 564 -16.85 17.43 10.55
N LEU A 565 -16.31 18.21 11.49
CA LEU A 565 -15.82 17.72 12.78
C LEU A 565 -16.98 17.26 13.65
N LYS A 566 -18.06 18.06 13.72
CA LYS A 566 -19.28 17.68 14.45
C LYS A 566 -19.90 16.41 13.88
N ALA A 567 -19.95 16.26 12.56
CA ALA A 567 -20.47 15.05 11.92
C ALA A 567 -19.65 13.80 12.27
N ALA A 568 -18.31 13.88 12.23
CA ALA A 568 -17.43 12.78 12.64
C ALA A 568 -17.58 12.42 14.13
N MET A 569 -17.65 13.43 15.01
CA MET A 569 -17.90 13.23 16.44
C MET A 569 -19.28 12.58 16.68
N SER A 570 -20.31 13.00 15.95
CA SER A 570 -21.64 12.41 16.04
C SER A 570 -21.68 10.96 15.56
N CYS A 571 -20.86 10.56 14.58
CA CYS A 571 -20.75 9.16 14.18
C CYS A 571 -20.31 8.28 15.35
N LEU A 572 -19.20 8.65 16.00
CA LEU A 572 -18.67 7.91 17.16
C LEU A 572 -19.59 8.00 18.38
N GLY A 573 -20.11 9.21 18.67
CA GLY A 573 -20.94 9.43 19.83
C GLY A 573 -22.32 8.77 19.75
N SER A 574 -22.89 8.65 18.54
CA SER A 574 -24.19 7.98 18.35
C SER A 574 -24.19 6.53 18.82
N ILE A 575 -23.05 5.82 18.72
CA ILE A 575 -22.82 4.46 19.23
C ILE A 575 -23.10 4.36 20.74
N PHE A 576 -22.98 5.47 21.48
CA PHE A 576 -23.06 5.52 22.94
C PHE A 576 -24.30 6.27 23.48
N VAL A 577 -25.19 6.75 22.61
CA VAL A 577 -26.36 7.56 23.05
C VAL A 577 -27.35 6.75 23.89
N SER A 578 -27.49 5.44 23.63
CA SER A 578 -28.30 4.55 24.46
C SER A 578 -27.79 3.11 24.41
N GLU A 579 -28.12 2.31 25.44
CA GLU A 579 -27.78 0.87 25.49
C GLU A 579 -28.38 0.06 24.33
N LYS A 580 -29.38 0.58 23.62
CA LYS A 580 -30.00 -0.04 22.44
C LYS A 580 -29.56 0.60 21.12
N SER A 581 -28.68 1.60 21.16
CA SER A 581 -28.25 2.27 19.94
C SER A 581 -27.48 1.29 19.09
N THR A 582 -27.80 1.29 17.80
CA THR A 582 -27.15 0.42 16.83
C THR A 582 -26.30 1.25 15.90
N PHE A 583 -25.30 0.63 15.27
CA PHE A 583 -24.51 1.25 14.20
C PHE A 583 -25.37 2.00 13.16
N LYS A 584 -26.61 1.55 12.90
CA LYS A 584 -27.54 2.18 11.96
C LYS A 584 -27.89 3.63 12.33
N ASP A 585 -27.85 3.99 13.60
CA ASP A 585 -28.12 5.35 14.09
C ASP A 585 -27.02 6.34 13.68
N ALA A 586 -25.81 5.83 13.40
CA ALA A 586 -24.65 6.60 12.98
C ALA A 586 -24.60 6.87 11.46
N VAL A 587 -25.33 6.10 10.66
CA VAL A 587 -25.29 6.14 9.18
C VAL A 587 -25.61 7.53 8.61
N PRO A 588 -26.65 8.25 9.07
CA PRO A 588 -26.95 9.59 8.56
C PRO A 588 -25.81 10.59 8.79
N PHE A 589 -25.15 10.52 9.96
CA PHE A 589 -24.00 11.37 10.27
C PHE A 589 -22.79 11.03 9.41
N SER A 590 -22.57 9.73 9.14
CA SER A 590 -21.49 9.27 8.26
C SER A 590 -21.71 9.73 6.82
N GLN A 591 -22.94 9.65 6.30
CA GLN A 591 -23.27 10.15 4.96
C GLN A 591 -23.07 11.66 4.85
N GLU A 592 -23.46 12.41 5.88
CA GLU A 592 -23.25 13.85 5.91
C GLU A 592 -21.76 14.21 5.98
N TYR A 593 -20.98 13.50 6.81
CA TYR A 593 -19.52 13.63 6.83
C TYR A 593 -18.92 13.37 5.44
N LEU A 594 -19.26 12.26 4.78
CA LEU A 594 -18.72 11.90 3.47
C LEU A 594 -19.07 12.95 2.41
N ARG A 595 -20.31 13.48 2.45
CA ARG A 595 -20.76 14.55 1.56
C ARG A 595 -19.95 15.83 1.77
N GLN A 596 -19.68 16.22 3.01
CA GLN A 596 -18.89 17.41 3.32
C GLN A 596 -17.42 17.23 2.94
N VAL A 597 -16.83 16.07 3.23
CA VAL A 597 -15.44 15.76 2.86
C VAL A 597 -15.24 15.76 1.35
N ALA A 598 -16.21 15.23 0.58
CA ALA A 598 -16.15 15.24 -0.87
C ALA A 598 -16.19 16.64 -1.51
N VAL A 599 -16.62 17.66 -0.75
CA VAL A 599 -16.64 19.07 -1.19
C VAL A 599 -15.45 19.84 -0.62
N LEU A 600 -15.09 19.57 0.63
CA LEU A 600 -14.01 20.26 1.33
C LEU A 600 -12.64 19.83 0.84
N ALA A 601 -12.48 18.59 0.44
CA ALA A 601 -11.16 18.13 0.11
C ALA A 601 -10.59 18.90 -1.12
N ASP A 602 -11.44 19.54 -1.96
CA ASP A 602 -11.17 20.36 -3.17
C ASP A 602 -10.42 21.66 -2.89
N VAL A 603 -10.43 22.06 -1.62
CA VAL A 603 -9.97 23.38 -1.20
C VAL A 603 -8.73 23.20 -0.31
N PRO A 604 -7.51 23.50 -0.79
CA PRO A 604 -6.27 23.36 -0.02
C PRO A 604 -6.27 24.15 1.29
N GLU A 605 -6.94 25.31 1.31
CA GLU A 605 -7.06 26.20 2.47
C GLU A 605 -7.96 25.63 3.58
N SER A 606 -8.73 24.58 3.28
CA SER A 606 -9.70 23.97 4.20
C SER A 606 -9.20 22.70 4.91
N GLN A 607 -8.00 22.21 4.57
CA GLN A 607 -7.34 21.06 5.20
C GLN A 607 -6.66 21.42 6.55
N GLY A 608 -7.35 22.21 7.38
CA GLY A 608 -6.88 22.57 8.71
C GLY A 608 -6.88 21.39 9.69
N THR A 609 -6.34 21.61 10.90
CA THR A 609 -6.27 20.62 11.99
C THR A 609 -7.64 20.01 12.33
N ALA A 610 -8.72 20.79 12.26
CA ALA A 610 -10.09 20.33 12.48
C ALA A 610 -10.56 19.30 11.43
N TYR A 611 -10.21 19.50 10.15
CA TYR A 611 -10.58 18.58 9.07
C TYR A 611 -9.84 17.24 9.20
N LEU A 612 -8.53 17.29 9.49
CA LEU A 612 -7.74 16.08 9.70
C LEU A 612 -8.15 15.34 10.97
N THR A 613 -8.57 16.08 12.02
CA THR A 613 -9.17 15.49 13.23
C THR A 613 -10.49 14.78 12.88
N ALA A 614 -11.36 15.41 12.09
CA ALA A 614 -12.61 14.80 11.63
C ALA A 614 -12.33 13.52 10.83
N SER A 615 -11.31 13.54 9.97
CA SER A 615 -10.86 12.40 9.17
C SER A 615 -10.38 11.23 10.03
N CYS A 616 -9.51 11.51 11.00
CA CYS A 616 -9.04 10.50 11.95
C CYS A 616 -10.21 9.84 12.71
N LEU A 617 -11.14 10.65 13.25
CA LEU A 617 -12.29 10.16 14.01
C LEU A 617 -13.26 9.33 13.16
N HIS A 618 -13.59 9.80 11.95
CA HIS A 618 -14.49 9.07 11.05
C HIS A 618 -13.87 7.76 10.54
N GLN A 619 -12.56 7.73 10.32
CA GLN A 619 -11.87 6.50 9.92
C GLN A 619 -11.87 5.45 11.04
N ILE A 620 -11.72 5.86 12.31
CA ILE A 620 -11.89 4.95 13.45
C ILE A 620 -13.33 4.41 13.53
N PHE A 621 -14.32 5.28 13.36
CA PHE A 621 -15.73 4.86 13.26
C PHE A 621 -15.92 3.83 12.13
N SER A 622 -15.36 4.13 10.96
CA SER A 622 -15.44 3.29 9.78
C SER A 622 -14.82 1.90 10.03
N LEU A 623 -13.71 1.81 10.77
CA LEU A 623 -13.06 0.53 11.17
C LEU A 623 -13.88 -0.33 12.14
N GLY A 624 -14.80 0.25 12.91
CA GLY A 624 -15.71 -0.51 13.77
C GLY A 624 -17.09 -0.78 13.17
N SER A 625 -17.35 -0.28 11.96
CA SER A 625 -18.69 -0.20 11.37
C SER A 625 -19.35 -1.54 11.06
N GLY A 626 -18.58 -2.60 10.82
CA GLY A 626 -19.07 -3.82 10.22
C GLY A 626 -19.37 -3.71 8.72
N ASP A 627 -19.22 -2.54 8.09
CA ASP A 627 -19.61 -2.29 6.71
C ASP A 627 -18.39 -2.33 5.77
N ARG A 628 -18.42 -3.24 4.79
CA ARG A 628 -17.36 -3.41 3.79
C ARG A 628 -17.06 -2.12 3.01
N GLN A 629 -18.07 -1.32 2.68
CA GLN A 629 -17.87 -0.08 1.93
C GLN A 629 -17.14 0.98 2.77
N LEU A 630 -17.50 1.10 4.05
CA LEU A 630 -16.85 2.04 4.96
C LEU A 630 -15.42 1.59 5.29
N TYR A 631 -15.14 0.29 5.36
CA TYR A 631 -13.78 -0.22 5.49
C TYR A 631 -12.90 0.13 4.30
N HIS A 632 -13.36 -0.13 3.07
CA HIS A 632 -12.65 0.28 1.86
C HIS A 632 -12.50 1.80 1.77
N HIS A 633 -13.45 2.57 2.32
CA HIS A 633 -13.29 4.02 2.43
C HIS A 633 -12.21 4.40 3.43
N ALA A 634 -12.17 3.79 4.62
CA ALA A 634 -11.15 4.05 5.64
C ALA A 634 -9.74 3.72 5.12
N ASP A 635 -9.58 2.60 4.41
CA ASP A 635 -8.31 2.21 3.81
C ASP A 635 -7.88 3.16 2.66
N ARG A 636 -8.78 3.48 1.72
CA ARG A 636 -8.49 4.44 0.64
C ARG A 636 -8.17 5.84 1.16
N SER A 637 -8.90 6.30 2.18
CA SER A 637 -8.72 7.63 2.77
C SER A 637 -7.60 7.70 3.83
N ARG A 638 -7.02 6.56 4.21
CA ARG A 638 -5.86 6.49 5.13
C ARG A 638 -4.68 7.30 4.61
N SER A 639 -4.36 7.16 3.32
CA SER A 639 -3.26 7.91 2.69
C SER A 639 -3.53 9.41 2.63
N LEU A 640 -4.80 9.83 2.48
CA LEU A 640 -5.18 11.25 2.50
C LEU A 640 -4.96 11.89 3.87
N LEU A 641 -5.30 11.18 4.95
CA LEU A 641 -5.03 11.64 6.32
C LEU A 641 -3.53 11.89 6.53
N PHE A 642 -2.68 10.91 6.21
CA PHE A 642 -1.23 11.05 6.37
C PHE A 642 -0.60 12.05 5.40
N SER A 643 -1.10 12.14 4.16
CA SER A 643 -0.68 13.18 3.22
C SER A 643 -1.03 14.58 3.73
N GLY A 644 -2.21 14.75 4.33
CA GLY A 644 -2.62 16.00 4.97
C GLY A 644 -1.76 16.35 6.20
N LEU A 645 -1.40 15.36 7.03
CA LEU A 645 -0.47 15.58 8.14
C LEU A 645 0.93 15.99 7.65
N ARG A 646 1.41 15.41 6.53
CA ARG A 646 2.67 15.82 5.89
C ARG A 646 2.57 17.24 5.30
N SER A 647 1.45 17.60 4.68
CA SER A 647 1.27 18.91 4.04
C SER A 647 1.22 20.06 5.05
N ILE A 648 0.65 19.86 6.24
CA ILE A 648 0.69 20.85 7.33
C ILE A 648 2.03 20.86 8.09
N GLY A 649 2.99 20.01 7.70
CA GLY A 649 4.35 19.99 8.24
C GLY A 649 4.45 19.45 9.67
N VAL A 650 3.50 18.62 10.13
CA VAL A 650 3.51 18.08 11.50
C VAL A 650 4.21 16.73 11.64
N MET A 651 4.45 16.06 10.52
CA MET A 651 5.22 14.81 10.45
C MET A 651 6.72 15.11 10.56
N GLY A 652 7.45 14.31 11.32
CA GLY A 652 8.86 14.54 11.60
C GLY A 652 9.13 15.83 12.37
N MET A 653 8.12 16.37 13.08
CA MET A 653 8.30 17.53 13.96
C MET A 653 9.41 17.25 14.98
N THR A 654 10.56 17.86 14.73
CA THR A 654 11.68 18.01 15.68
C THR A 654 11.44 19.18 16.65
N GLY A 655 10.24 19.76 16.61
CA GLY A 655 9.92 21.07 17.13
C GLY A 655 10.05 21.22 18.65
N ASN A 656 10.93 22.15 19.02
CA ASN A 656 10.89 23.05 20.16
C ASN A 656 10.02 22.60 21.34
N ASN A 657 10.69 22.18 22.41
CA ASN A 657 10.21 22.39 23.77
C ASN A 657 10.20 23.91 24.01
N ALA A 658 9.30 24.64 23.32
CA ALA A 658 9.24 26.09 23.34
C ALA A 658 9.07 26.50 24.79
N LYS A 659 10.15 27.02 25.39
CA LYS A 659 10.09 27.58 26.73
C LYS A 659 9.28 28.85 26.61
N TYR A 660 7.98 28.74 26.85
CA TYR A 660 7.11 29.90 26.95
C TYR A 660 7.66 30.81 28.03
N ASP A 661 7.92 32.09 27.71
CA ASP A 661 8.34 33.04 28.72
C ASP A 661 7.12 33.44 29.57
N LEU A 662 6.96 32.73 30.68
CA LEU A 662 5.85 32.91 31.61
C LEU A 662 6.14 34.02 32.65
N LYS A 663 7.23 34.78 32.52
CA LYS A 663 7.62 35.85 33.45
C LYS A 663 6.98 37.19 33.04
N GLY A 664 6.12 37.73 33.92
CA GLY A 664 5.76 39.16 33.91
C GLY A 664 4.76 39.66 32.86
N THR A 665 3.99 38.79 32.20
CA THR A 665 3.05 39.17 31.14
C THR A 665 1.64 39.52 31.64
N ASP A 666 1.00 40.43 30.92
CA ASP A 666 -0.41 40.81 31.06
C ASP A 666 -1.34 39.59 30.78
N PRO A 667 -2.59 39.59 31.32
CA PRO A 667 -3.52 38.47 31.14
C PRO A 667 -3.87 38.13 29.69
N GLU A 668 -3.83 39.11 28.78
CA GLU A 668 -4.19 38.93 27.37
C GLU A 668 -3.09 38.19 26.62
N THR A 669 -1.81 38.57 26.82
CA THR A 669 -0.67 37.85 26.25
C THR A 669 -0.62 36.39 26.75
N ILE A 670 -0.96 36.13 28.02
CA ILE A 670 -1.02 34.75 28.54
C ILE A 670 -2.15 33.96 27.86
N HIS A 671 -3.28 34.59 27.57
CA HIS A 671 -4.37 33.97 26.83
C HIS A 671 -3.96 33.61 25.40
N GLN A 672 -3.26 34.52 24.70
CA GLN A 672 -2.75 34.27 23.36
C GLN A 672 -1.72 33.11 23.33
N LEU A 673 -0.77 33.10 24.27
CA LEU A 673 0.20 32.01 24.39
C LEU A 673 -0.46 30.66 24.69
N TRP A 674 -1.55 30.66 25.47
CA TRP A 674 -2.32 29.45 25.75
C TRP A 674 -3.00 28.91 24.48
N LEU A 675 -3.58 29.77 23.64
CA LEU A 675 -4.17 29.37 22.36
C LEU A 675 -3.12 28.82 21.38
N GLU A 676 -1.95 29.45 21.30
CA GLU A 676 -0.82 28.96 20.48
C GLU A 676 -0.32 27.61 20.98
N TRP A 677 -0.24 27.42 22.30
CA TRP A 677 0.10 26.13 22.90
C TRP A 677 -0.96 25.06 22.60
N ILE A 678 -2.25 25.38 22.70
CA ILE A 678 -3.35 24.46 22.37
C ILE A 678 -3.18 23.97 20.93
N GLU A 679 -2.96 24.87 19.97
CA GLU A 679 -2.81 24.50 18.56
C GLU A 679 -1.57 23.63 18.32
N SER A 680 -0.43 23.95 18.95
CA SER A 680 0.78 23.14 18.85
C SER A 680 0.60 21.74 19.44
N GLU A 681 -0.07 21.64 20.58
CA GLU A 681 -0.32 20.37 21.26
C GLU A 681 -1.41 19.57 20.54
N HIS A 682 -2.44 20.21 19.98
CA HIS A 682 -3.47 19.58 19.14
C HIS A 682 -2.81 18.90 17.92
N LYS A 683 -1.91 19.58 17.21
CA LYS A 683 -1.14 18.99 16.10
C LYS A 683 -0.39 17.73 16.53
N LYS A 684 0.32 17.80 17.66
CA LYS A 684 1.07 16.66 18.21
C LYS A 684 0.13 15.49 18.54
N ARG A 685 -0.97 15.77 19.23
CA ARG A 685 -1.98 14.77 19.62
C ARG A 685 -2.68 14.15 18.42
N LEU A 686 -2.91 14.92 17.36
CA LEU A 686 -3.51 14.46 16.12
C LEU A 686 -2.60 13.47 15.37
N VAL A 687 -1.29 13.73 15.30
CA VAL A 687 -0.33 12.79 14.69
C VAL A 687 -0.31 11.48 15.48
N TRP A 688 -0.17 11.55 16.80
CA TRP A 688 -0.18 10.36 17.66
C TRP A 688 -1.50 9.58 17.58
N SER A 689 -2.63 10.27 17.54
CA SER A 689 -3.95 9.66 17.37
C SER A 689 -4.08 8.95 16.02
N SER A 690 -3.57 9.58 14.96
CA SER A 690 -3.57 8.99 13.61
C SER A 690 -2.63 7.78 13.51
N PHE A 691 -1.51 7.80 14.24
CA PHE A 691 -0.62 6.64 14.37
C PHE A 691 -1.29 5.46 15.10
N GLU A 692 -2.01 5.71 16.21
CA GLU A 692 -2.78 4.65 16.89
C GLU A 692 -3.87 4.07 15.98
N TYR A 693 -4.52 4.92 15.18
CA TYR A 693 -5.45 4.48 14.14
C TYR A 693 -4.76 3.58 13.10
N ASP A 694 -3.59 3.96 12.58
CA ASP A 694 -2.86 3.15 11.60
C ASP A 694 -2.44 1.79 12.18
N CYS A 695 -2.00 1.77 13.44
CA CYS A 695 -1.72 0.52 14.17
C CYS A 695 -2.97 -0.37 14.26
N SER A 696 -4.12 0.22 14.53
CA SER A 696 -5.41 -0.49 14.60
C SER A 696 -5.81 -1.06 13.25
N LEU A 697 -5.70 -0.28 12.17
CA LEU A 697 -6.00 -0.72 10.80
C LEU A 697 -5.10 -1.89 10.38
N CYS A 698 -3.80 -1.79 10.64
CA CYS A 698 -2.85 -2.85 10.30
C CYS A 698 -3.13 -4.15 11.08
N THR A 699 -3.55 -4.03 12.34
CA THR A 699 -3.92 -5.19 13.16
C THR A 699 -5.20 -5.85 12.65
N LEU A 700 -6.20 -5.07 12.21
CA LEU A 700 -7.49 -5.56 11.72
C LEU A 700 -7.43 -6.15 10.30
N THR A 701 -6.61 -5.59 9.42
CA THR A 701 -6.60 -5.90 7.98
C THR A 701 -5.35 -6.63 7.51
N SER A 702 -4.35 -6.81 8.38
CA SER A 702 -3.02 -7.32 8.03
C SER A 702 -2.25 -6.51 6.98
N ARG A 703 -2.73 -5.31 6.62
CA ARG A 703 -2.06 -4.39 5.67
C ARG A 703 -0.86 -3.69 6.32
N ARG A 704 0.14 -3.32 5.53
CA ARG A 704 1.33 -2.57 5.98
C ARG A 704 0.94 -1.16 6.49
N ALA A 705 1.74 -0.58 7.38
CA ALA A 705 1.55 0.80 7.84
C ALA A 705 1.67 1.81 6.71
N ALA A 706 1.00 2.96 6.86
CA ALA A 706 1.13 4.12 5.97
C ALA A 706 2.19 5.14 6.44
N VAL A 707 2.69 4.98 7.67
CA VAL A 707 3.63 5.88 8.31
C VAL A 707 4.82 5.11 8.85
N ASP A 708 6.03 5.63 8.62
CA ASP A 708 7.24 5.11 9.24
C ASP A 708 7.41 5.64 10.69
N ILE A 709 7.96 4.84 11.60
CA ILE A 709 8.18 5.24 13.00
C ILE A 709 9.09 6.48 13.10
N SER A 710 10.00 6.66 12.15
CA SER A 710 10.89 7.84 12.07
C SER A 710 10.17 9.14 11.71
N GLU A 711 8.98 9.06 11.11
CA GLU A 711 8.15 10.24 10.80
C GLU A 711 7.34 10.72 12.02
N LEU A 712 7.39 10.01 13.16
CA LEU A 712 6.64 10.41 14.36
C LEU A 712 7.26 11.62 15.07
N PRO A 713 6.46 12.38 15.85
CA PRO A 713 6.98 13.49 16.63
C PRO A 713 8.06 13.05 17.62
N SER A 714 9.12 13.87 17.75
CA SER A 714 10.24 13.58 18.66
C SER A 714 9.84 13.58 20.14
N PHE A 715 8.70 14.20 20.47
CA PHE A 715 8.17 14.32 21.82
C PHE A 715 6.75 13.78 21.94
N LEU A 716 6.47 13.23 23.12
CA LEU A 716 5.18 12.69 23.53
C LEU A 716 4.22 13.83 23.96
N PRO A 717 2.90 13.59 23.92
CA PRO A 717 1.90 14.54 24.43
C PRO A 717 2.07 14.85 25.93
N CYS A 718 1.57 16.03 26.32
CA CYS A 718 1.53 16.47 27.71
C CYS A 718 0.52 15.68 28.54
N CYS A 719 0.63 15.79 29.87
CA CYS A 719 -0.30 15.19 30.81
C CYS A 719 -1.73 15.75 30.69
N ASP A 720 -2.72 14.94 31.08
CA ASP A 720 -4.14 15.29 30.94
C ASP A 720 -4.55 16.49 31.81
N ALA A 721 -3.90 16.69 32.97
CA ALA A 721 -4.15 17.87 33.80
C ALA A 721 -3.83 19.18 33.06
N LEU A 722 -2.79 19.18 32.23
CA LEU A 722 -2.40 20.34 31.43
C LEU A 722 -3.31 20.50 30.20
N TRP A 723 -3.66 19.40 29.53
CA TRP A 723 -4.58 19.40 28.38
C TRP A 723 -6.03 19.73 28.74
N LYS A 724 -6.48 19.42 29.96
CA LYS A 724 -7.84 19.72 30.43
C LYS A 724 -7.90 21.07 31.18
N ALA A 725 -6.85 21.89 31.15
CA ALA A 725 -6.80 23.16 31.87
C ALA A 725 -7.89 24.12 31.37
N PRO A 726 -8.83 24.57 32.23
CA PRO A 726 -10.01 25.31 31.78
C PRO A 726 -9.73 26.77 31.38
N THR A 727 -8.62 27.34 31.86
CA THR A 727 -8.26 28.74 31.65
C THR A 727 -6.76 28.90 31.40
N ALA A 728 -6.38 30.00 30.75
CA ALA A 728 -4.99 30.36 30.54
C ALA A 728 -4.21 30.53 31.86
N GLN A 729 -4.86 30.99 32.94
CA GLN A 729 -4.26 31.12 34.27
C GLN A 729 -3.98 29.75 34.91
N SER A 730 -4.93 28.80 34.83
CA SER A 730 -4.70 27.43 35.31
C SER A 730 -3.60 26.73 34.51
N TRP A 731 -3.59 26.92 33.20
CA TRP A 731 -2.55 26.40 32.31
C TRP A 731 -1.17 26.92 32.71
N ARG A 732 -1.02 28.24 32.89
CA ARG A 732 0.23 28.86 33.35
C ARG A 732 0.68 28.31 34.71
N ALA A 733 -0.25 28.18 35.67
CA ALA A 733 0.06 27.67 36.99
C ALA A 733 0.57 26.22 36.95
N LEU A 734 -0.01 25.39 36.09
CA LEU A 734 0.42 24.01 35.87
C LEU A 734 1.75 23.94 35.11
N MET A 735 1.95 24.75 34.06
CA MET A 735 3.20 24.83 33.30
C MET A 735 4.42 25.17 34.19
N VAL A 736 4.23 25.97 35.23
CA VAL A 736 5.31 26.33 36.19
C VAL A 736 5.54 25.22 37.22
N LYS A 737 4.49 24.53 37.67
CA LYS A 737 4.56 23.55 38.77
C LYS A 737 4.91 22.14 38.33
N LEU A 738 4.53 21.76 37.12
CA LEU A 738 4.74 20.41 36.61
C LEU A 738 6.22 20.20 36.20
N PRO A 739 6.72 18.97 36.32
CA PRO A 739 8.03 18.59 35.80
C PRO A 739 8.03 18.63 34.25
N ASP A 740 9.19 18.74 33.64
CA ASP A 740 9.31 18.88 32.18
C ASP A 740 8.87 17.59 31.45
N GLU A 741 9.03 16.45 32.11
CA GLU A 741 8.58 15.12 31.65
C GLU A 741 7.06 15.05 31.49
N ALA A 742 6.31 15.64 32.43
CA ALA A 742 4.85 15.70 32.37
C ALA A 742 4.35 16.67 31.29
N LYS A 743 5.20 17.61 30.83
CA LYS A 743 4.86 18.57 29.78
C LYS A 743 5.14 18.01 28.39
N SER A 744 6.30 17.40 28.17
CA SER A 744 6.71 16.92 26.85
C SER A 744 7.97 16.03 26.95
N ALA A 745 7.80 14.73 27.22
CA ALA A 745 8.91 13.78 27.28
C ALA A 745 9.41 13.37 25.88
N SER A 746 10.70 13.07 25.73
CA SER A 746 11.25 12.55 24.46
C SER A 746 10.80 11.11 24.22
N THR A 747 10.25 10.87 23.02
CA THR A 747 9.80 9.54 22.59
C THR A 747 10.96 8.54 22.58
N GLN A 748 12.06 8.89 21.88
CA GLN A 748 13.22 8.02 21.72
C GLN A 748 13.91 7.72 23.07
N ALA A 749 14.06 8.73 23.93
CA ALA A 749 14.69 8.53 25.24
C ALA A 749 13.86 7.62 26.14
N THR A 750 12.53 7.76 26.11
CA THR A 750 11.60 6.93 26.88
C THR A 750 11.62 5.49 26.40
N VAL A 751 11.48 5.24 25.10
CA VAL A 751 11.52 3.89 24.52
C VAL A 751 12.87 3.23 24.79
N ARG A 752 13.99 3.93 24.58
CA ARG A 752 15.34 3.40 24.87
C ARG A 752 15.50 3.04 26.35
N ARG A 753 14.98 3.86 27.26
CA ARG A 753 15.04 3.60 28.71
C ARG A 753 14.29 2.32 29.08
N VAL A 754 13.06 2.17 28.59
CA VAL A 754 12.21 0.99 28.80
C VAL A 754 12.89 -0.27 28.25
N LEU A 755 13.38 -0.22 27.01
CA LEU A 755 14.08 -1.36 26.41
C LEU A 755 15.39 -1.69 27.13
N SER A 756 16.02 -0.72 27.80
CA SER A 756 17.20 -0.98 28.66
C SER A 756 16.87 -1.68 29.99
N GLY A 757 15.61 -2.08 30.21
CA GLY A 757 15.17 -2.74 31.44
C GLY A 757 14.85 -1.79 32.59
N LEU A 758 14.76 -0.48 32.33
CA LEU A 758 14.46 0.52 33.35
C LEU A 758 13.01 1.00 33.25
N PRO A 759 12.31 1.27 34.37
CA PRO A 759 10.96 1.80 34.33
C PRO A 759 10.93 3.19 33.66
N PRO A 760 9.81 3.58 33.02
CA PRO A 760 9.59 4.94 32.54
C PRO A 760 9.78 5.97 33.66
N LEU A 761 9.92 7.24 33.28
CA LEU A 761 10.06 8.32 34.25
C LEU A 761 8.77 8.44 35.10
N PRO A 762 8.86 8.69 36.42
CA PRO A 762 7.71 8.61 37.33
C PRO A 762 6.50 9.47 36.94
N ASP A 763 6.74 10.65 36.36
CA ASP A 763 5.69 11.62 36.00
C ASP A 763 5.23 11.50 34.53
N LEU A 764 5.57 10.41 33.84
CA LEU A 764 5.19 10.20 32.45
C LEU A 764 3.68 9.91 32.33
N PRO A 765 2.92 10.66 31.51
CA PRO A 765 1.48 10.45 31.36
C PRO A 765 1.11 9.02 30.90
N PHE A 766 -0.03 8.50 31.39
CA PHE A 766 -0.53 7.17 31.01
C PHE A 766 -0.73 7.02 29.50
N TRP A 767 -1.28 8.05 28.83
CA TRP A 767 -1.42 8.00 27.37
C TRP A 767 -0.06 7.99 26.67
N SER A 768 0.94 8.73 27.16
CA SER A 768 2.31 8.69 26.63
C SER A 768 2.97 7.31 26.80
N GLN A 769 2.71 6.62 27.91
CA GLN A 769 3.12 5.22 28.11
C GLN A 769 2.42 4.27 27.11
N ARG A 770 1.12 4.48 26.86
CA ARG A 770 0.37 3.76 25.82
C ARG A 770 0.93 4.01 24.43
N LEU A 771 1.32 5.23 24.09
CA LEU A 771 1.93 5.54 22.79
C LEU A 771 3.28 4.84 22.63
N CYS A 772 4.12 4.78 23.68
CA CYS A 772 5.35 3.96 23.66
C CYS A 772 5.04 2.47 23.47
N THR A 773 3.98 1.98 24.11
CA THR A 773 3.50 0.59 23.94
C THR A 773 3.08 0.33 22.49
N GLN A 774 2.38 1.28 21.85
CA GLN A 774 2.01 1.19 20.42
C GLN A 774 3.25 1.22 19.50
N VAL A 775 4.27 2.03 19.79
CA VAL A 775 5.53 2.05 19.02
C VAL A 775 6.26 0.70 19.10
N ILE A 776 6.38 0.13 20.30
CA ILE A 776 7.02 -1.19 20.50
C ILE A 776 6.18 -2.30 19.85
N GLY A 777 4.85 -2.26 20.03
CA GLY A 777 3.92 -3.20 19.41
C GLY A 777 3.94 -3.14 17.88
N ARG A 778 4.05 -1.93 17.30
CA ARG A 778 4.23 -1.70 15.86
C ARG A 778 5.50 -2.37 15.35
N GLN A 779 6.61 -2.20 16.06
CA GLN A 779 7.89 -2.83 15.71
C GLN A 779 7.82 -4.36 15.76
N LEU A 780 7.15 -4.93 16.77
CA LEU A 780 6.88 -6.38 16.86
C LEU A 780 6.06 -6.87 15.66
N TRP A 781 5.02 -6.11 15.28
CA TRP A 781 4.18 -6.43 14.13
C TRP A 781 4.98 -6.42 12.82
N ASP A 782 5.84 -5.42 12.61
CA ASP A 782 6.66 -5.31 11.40
C ASP A 782 7.68 -6.47 11.29
N ILE A 783 8.28 -6.90 12.41
CA ILE A 783 9.15 -8.09 12.46
C ILE A 783 8.36 -9.34 12.05
N ARG A 784 7.19 -9.57 12.64
CA ARG A 784 6.35 -10.74 12.34
C ARG A 784 5.92 -10.78 10.88
N GLN A 785 5.61 -9.62 10.30
CA GLN A 785 5.24 -9.54 8.89
C GLN A 785 6.45 -9.70 7.95
N GLY A 786 7.67 -9.45 8.42
CA GLY A 786 8.88 -9.83 7.70
C GLY A 786 9.11 -11.35 7.71
N GLU A 787 8.74 -12.04 8.79
CA GLU A 787 8.80 -13.51 8.88
C GLU A 787 7.81 -14.18 7.92
N LYS A 788 6.57 -13.69 7.86
CA LYS A 788 5.51 -14.25 6.97
C LYS A 788 5.84 -14.11 5.48
N ALA A 789 6.62 -13.11 5.09
CA ALA A 789 7.02 -12.89 3.70
C ALA A 789 8.11 -13.87 3.22
N SER A 790 8.45 -14.90 4.01
CA SER A 790 9.49 -15.90 3.74
C SER A 790 10.86 -15.31 3.37
N MET A 791 11.11 -14.03 3.68
CA MET A 791 12.30 -13.31 3.21
C MET A 791 13.59 -13.99 3.69
N ALA A 792 13.63 -14.48 4.93
CA ALA A 792 14.83 -15.14 5.46
C ALA A 792 15.13 -16.47 4.73
N ASP A 793 14.10 -17.19 4.29
CA ASP A 793 14.27 -18.47 3.56
C ASP A 793 14.55 -18.20 2.08
N CYS A 794 13.89 -17.22 1.47
CA CYS A 794 14.13 -16.78 0.08
C CYS A 794 15.53 -16.19 -0.12
N PHE A 795 16.06 -15.45 0.86
CA PHE A 795 17.40 -14.85 0.80
C PHE A 795 18.48 -15.71 1.48
N MET A 796 18.14 -16.90 1.99
CA MET A 796 19.08 -17.82 2.66
C MET A 796 19.85 -17.18 3.84
N LEU A 797 19.15 -16.41 4.68
CA LEU A 797 19.70 -15.68 5.84
C LEU A 797 19.25 -16.28 7.19
N PRO A 798 19.75 -17.46 7.60
CA PRO A 798 19.31 -18.11 8.84
C PRO A 798 19.72 -17.33 10.11
N SER A 799 20.79 -16.52 10.04
CA SER A 799 21.21 -15.62 11.12
C SER A 799 20.17 -14.54 11.42
N LEU A 800 19.40 -14.12 10.41
CA LEU A 800 18.34 -13.12 10.56
C LEU A 800 17.21 -13.64 11.46
N ARG A 801 16.80 -14.90 11.28
CA ARG A 801 15.75 -15.53 12.10
C ARG A 801 16.12 -15.56 13.58
N LYS A 802 17.38 -15.91 13.89
CA LYS A 802 17.88 -15.89 15.28
C LYS A 802 17.86 -14.48 15.89
N ALA A 803 18.37 -13.50 15.15
CA ALA A 803 18.36 -12.10 15.59
C ALA A 803 16.93 -11.57 15.80
N GLN A 804 15.98 -11.94 14.95
CA GLN A 804 14.57 -11.58 15.10
C GLN A 804 13.95 -12.16 16.37
N ILE A 805 14.24 -13.41 16.73
CA ILE A 805 13.74 -14.03 17.97
C ILE A 805 14.25 -13.27 19.21
N GLU A 806 15.55 -12.98 19.28
CA GLU A 806 16.17 -12.23 20.38
C GLU A 806 15.57 -10.81 20.47
N THR A 807 15.38 -10.16 19.31
CA THR A 807 14.76 -8.83 19.24
C THR A 807 13.32 -8.85 19.74
N LYS A 808 12.51 -9.84 19.35
CA LYS A 808 11.12 -9.97 19.83
C LYS A 808 11.06 -10.14 21.35
N GLN A 809 11.94 -10.97 21.93
CA GLN A 809 12.00 -11.15 23.38
C GLN A 809 12.34 -9.85 24.10
N HIS A 810 13.28 -9.07 23.57
CA HIS A 810 13.66 -7.78 24.12
C HIS A 810 12.52 -6.75 24.08
N LEU A 811 11.79 -6.69 22.96
CA LEU A 811 10.64 -5.80 22.79
C LEU A 811 9.47 -6.21 23.72
N LEU A 812 9.18 -7.50 23.85
CA LEU A 812 8.16 -8.01 24.78
C LEU A 812 8.48 -7.69 26.24
N ALA A 813 9.75 -7.80 26.64
CA ALA A 813 10.19 -7.39 27.98
C ALA A 813 9.96 -5.89 28.23
N GLY A 814 10.17 -5.04 27.22
CA GLY A 814 9.84 -3.62 27.30
C GLY A 814 8.34 -3.34 27.50
N LEU A 815 7.47 -4.06 26.78
CA LEU A 815 6.02 -3.96 26.97
C LEU A 815 5.59 -4.39 28.38
N GLN A 816 6.27 -5.41 28.93
CA GLN A 816 6.02 -5.90 30.27
C GLN A 816 6.29 -4.81 31.32
N ILE A 817 7.43 -4.12 31.23
CA ILE A 817 7.81 -3.02 32.12
C ILE A 817 6.77 -1.88 32.07
N LEU A 818 6.29 -1.53 30.87
CA LEU A 818 5.27 -0.48 30.72
C LEU A 818 3.96 -0.87 31.41
N THR A 819 3.55 -2.13 31.29
CA THR A 819 2.33 -2.65 31.92
C THR A 819 2.43 -2.67 33.44
N GLU A 820 3.60 -3.03 33.99
CA GLU A 820 3.90 -3.00 35.45
C GLU A 820 3.79 -1.59 36.02
N CYS A 821 4.21 -0.60 35.25
CA CYS A 821 4.18 0.80 35.68
C CYS A 821 2.78 1.41 35.63
N THR A 822 1.84 0.79 34.91
CA THR A 822 0.45 1.24 34.81
C THR A 822 -0.54 0.42 35.64
N SER A 823 -0.09 -0.53 36.46
CA SER A 823 -0.97 -1.44 37.22
C SER A 823 -1.80 -0.77 38.34
N SER A 824 -1.63 0.53 38.61
CA SER A 824 -2.38 1.25 39.64
C SER A 824 -2.93 2.58 39.11
N PRO A 825 -4.01 2.54 38.30
CA PRO A 825 -4.63 3.76 37.79
C PRO A 825 -5.34 4.54 38.91
N ALA A 826 -5.21 5.87 38.90
CA ALA A 826 -5.83 6.76 39.88
C ALA A 826 -7.19 7.33 39.44
N ASP A 827 -7.50 7.27 38.15
CA ASP A 827 -8.69 7.82 37.52
C ASP A 827 -9.18 6.94 36.35
N THR A 828 -10.36 7.25 35.81
CA THR A 828 -10.96 6.50 34.70
C THR A 828 -10.09 6.56 33.43
N VAL A 829 -9.42 7.68 33.18
CA VAL A 829 -8.53 7.85 32.02
C VAL A 829 -7.30 6.95 32.14
N GLY A 830 -6.69 6.89 33.33
CA GLY A 830 -5.61 5.96 33.65
C GLY A 830 -6.07 4.51 33.50
N LEU A 831 -7.29 4.18 33.93
CA LEU A 831 -7.86 2.84 33.79
C LEU A 831 -8.04 2.42 32.33
N VAL A 832 -8.55 3.31 31.47
CA VAL A 832 -8.67 3.09 30.02
C VAL A 832 -7.30 2.83 29.41
N ASN A 833 -6.32 3.67 29.69
CA ASN A 833 -4.98 3.56 29.11
C ASN A 833 -4.25 2.29 29.60
N SER A 834 -4.33 1.97 30.90
CA SER A 834 -3.73 0.76 31.48
C SER A 834 -4.33 -0.52 30.87
N ASN A 835 -5.65 -0.56 30.70
CA ASN A 835 -6.32 -1.67 30.03
C ASN A 835 -5.84 -1.86 28.60
N ILE A 836 -5.74 -0.78 27.81
CA ILE A 836 -5.25 -0.87 26.43
C ILE A 836 -3.78 -1.31 26.38
N ILE A 837 -2.93 -0.83 27.30
CA ILE A 837 -1.53 -1.27 27.41
C ILE A 837 -1.45 -2.78 27.68
N SER A 838 -2.24 -3.27 28.64
CA SER A 838 -2.35 -4.69 28.98
C SER A 838 -2.82 -5.53 27.78
N LEU A 839 -3.87 -5.08 27.07
CA LEU A 839 -4.36 -5.73 25.86
C LEU A 839 -3.29 -5.80 24.76
N ILE A 840 -2.52 -4.74 24.54
CA ILE A 840 -1.42 -4.73 23.55
C ILE A 840 -0.33 -5.73 23.94
N LEU A 841 0.10 -5.76 25.21
CA LEU A 841 1.12 -6.71 25.70
C LEU A 841 0.69 -8.15 25.45
N HIS A 842 -0.48 -8.53 25.97
CA HIS A 842 -0.93 -9.92 25.93
C HIS A 842 -1.29 -10.38 24.53
N TYR A 843 -1.88 -9.52 23.71
CA TYR A 843 -2.09 -9.79 22.29
C TYR A 843 -0.75 -9.96 21.55
N SER A 844 0.26 -9.15 21.85
CA SER A 844 1.58 -9.25 21.23
C SER A 844 2.24 -10.61 21.50
N HIS A 845 2.07 -11.17 22.70
CA HIS A 845 2.52 -12.54 23.00
C HIS A 845 1.79 -13.60 22.16
N LEU A 846 0.48 -13.49 21.98
CA LEU A 846 -0.29 -14.43 21.16
C LEU A 846 0.10 -14.34 19.68
N TYR A 847 0.18 -13.13 19.13
CA TYR A 847 0.46 -12.92 17.70
C TYR A 847 1.93 -13.21 17.33
N CYS A 848 2.89 -12.99 18.23
CA CYS A 848 4.30 -13.33 18.00
C CYS A 848 4.61 -14.83 18.12
N SER A 849 3.65 -15.63 18.60
CA SER A 849 3.83 -17.06 18.92
C SER A 849 3.65 -17.99 17.71
N GLY A 850 4.54 -17.85 16.72
CA GLY A 850 4.51 -18.65 15.50
C GLY A 850 3.13 -18.61 14.81
N ASP A 851 2.74 -19.70 14.17
CA ASP A 851 1.50 -19.76 13.37
C ASP A 851 0.29 -20.29 14.16
N THR A 852 0.40 -20.39 15.49
CA THR A 852 -0.64 -21.01 16.34
C THR A 852 -1.94 -20.24 16.30
N LEU A 853 -1.88 -18.92 16.52
CA LEU A 853 -3.05 -18.05 16.44
C LEU A 853 -3.58 -17.97 15.00
N ASP A 854 -2.69 -17.95 14.00
CA ASP A 854 -3.07 -17.94 12.57
C ASP A 854 -3.88 -19.21 12.19
N LEU A 855 -3.51 -20.39 12.69
CA LEU A 855 -4.25 -21.65 12.51
C LEU A 855 -5.62 -21.62 13.18
N ILE A 856 -5.70 -21.13 14.42
CA ILE A 856 -6.98 -20.98 15.15
C ILE A 856 -7.91 -20.06 14.38
N ILE A 857 -7.40 -18.90 13.92
CA ILE A 857 -8.16 -17.96 13.10
C ILE A 857 -8.69 -18.63 11.83
N TYR A 858 -7.83 -19.36 11.12
CA TYR A 858 -8.21 -20.07 9.90
C TYR A 858 -9.35 -21.07 10.13
N ILE A 859 -9.28 -21.87 11.21
CA ILE A 859 -10.30 -22.85 11.57
C ILE A 859 -11.64 -22.17 11.85
N PHE A 860 -11.67 -21.16 12.72
CA PHE A 860 -12.90 -20.44 13.07
C PHE A 860 -13.53 -19.73 11.87
N ARG A 861 -12.73 -19.09 11.02
CA ARG A 861 -13.21 -18.38 9.83
C ARG A 861 -13.78 -19.33 8.77
N THR A 862 -13.06 -20.41 8.47
CA THR A 862 -13.46 -21.37 7.43
C THR A 862 -14.72 -22.12 7.85
N SER A 863 -14.80 -22.53 9.12
CA SER A 863 -15.99 -23.14 9.71
C SER A 863 -17.23 -22.23 9.64
N ALA A 864 -17.07 -20.93 9.84
CA ALA A 864 -18.20 -20.00 9.79
C ALA A 864 -18.70 -19.70 8.37
N SER A 865 -17.87 -19.95 7.34
CA SER A 865 -18.18 -19.64 5.94
C SER A 865 -18.65 -20.86 5.13
N SER A 866 -18.37 -22.09 5.59
CA SER A 866 -18.67 -23.34 4.89
C SER A 866 -19.71 -24.19 5.63
N SER A 867 -20.78 -24.56 4.93
CA SER A 867 -21.84 -25.44 5.43
C SER A 867 -21.47 -26.93 5.33
N GLY A 868 -20.29 -27.33 5.83
CA GLY A 868 -19.87 -28.74 5.83
C GLY A 868 -18.36 -28.95 6.02
N ALA A 869 -17.99 -30.08 6.63
CA ALA A 869 -16.63 -30.47 7.01
C ALA A 869 -15.64 -30.43 5.83
N ASP A 870 -14.90 -29.34 5.72
CA ASP A 870 -13.87 -29.15 4.71
C ASP A 870 -12.58 -29.89 5.13
N ALA A 871 -12.00 -30.69 4.23
CA ALA A 871 -10.82 -31.50 4.54
C ALA A 871 -9.60 -30.64 4.97
N SER A 872 -9.57 -29.38 4.51
CA SER A 872 -8.60 -28.35 4.91
C SER A 872 -8.66 -28.01 6.40
N VAL A 873 -9.86 -27.91 6.97
CA VAL A 873 -10.09 -27.59 8.40
C VAL A 873 -9.67 -28.77 9.28
N ALA A 874 -9.91 -30.01 8.83
CA ALA A 874 -9.45 -31.21 9.54
C ALA A 874 -7.91 -31.26 9.62
N VAL A 875 -7.21 -30.98 8.51
CA VAL A 875 -5.74 -30.93 8.48
C VAL A 875 -5.19 -29.79 9.36
N ALA A 876 -5.82 -28.61 9.31
CA ALA A 876 -5.44 -27.48 10.15
C ALA A 876 -5.63 -27.78 11.65
N THR A 877 -6.75 -28.44 12.00
CA THR A 877 -7.07 -28.86 13.37
C THR A 877 -6.07 -29.89 13.89
N GLN A 878 -5.72 -30.88 13.07
CA GLN A 878 -4.69 -31.88 13.42
C GLN A 878 -3.31 -31.24 13.61
N THR A 879 -2.96 -30.28 12.74
CA THR A 879 -1.70 -29.54 12.85
C THR A 879 -1.67 -28.70 14.13
N LEU A 880 -2.78 -28.05 14.47
CA LEU A 880 -2.93 -27.30 15.70
C LEU A 880 -2.77 -28.21 16.93
N TYR A 881 -3.46 -29.36 16.96
CA TYR A 881 -3.33 -30.34 18.04
C TYR A 881 -1.87 -30.76 18.27
N SER A 882 -1.18 -31.16 17.20
CA SER A 882 0.24 -31.53 17.26
C SER A 882 1.12 -30.41 17.84
N ARG A 883 0.89 -29.16 17.42
CA ARG A 883 1.67 -28.01 17.94
C ARG A 883 1.36 -27.70 19.40
N LEU A 884 0.10 -27.74 19.82
CA LEU A 884 -0.28 -27.47 21.22
C LEU A 884 0.34 -28.51 22.18
N HIS A 885 0.48 -29.76 21.74
CA HIS A 885 1.06 -30.85 22.52
C HIS A 885 2.60 -30.96 22.43
N HIS A 886 3.24 -30.41 21.40
CA HIS A 886 4.69 -30.45 21.23
C HIS A 886 5.45 -29.75 22.38
N ASN A 887 4.98 -28.58 22.81
CA ASN A 887 5.53 -27.87 23.99
C ASN A 887 4.40 -27.39 24.92
N PRO A 888 3.96 -28.24 25.85
CA PRO A 888 2.83 -27.94 26.74
C PRO A 888 3.02 -26.69 27.61
N GLN A 889 4.25 -26.39 28.01
CA GLN A 889 4.55 -25.21 28.84
C GLN A 889 4.39 -23.90 28.06
N ALA A 890 4.93 -23.85 26.83
CA ALA A 890 4.75 -22.71 25.95
C ALA A 890 3.27 -22.48 25.61
N THR A 891 2.54 -23.56 25.32
CA THR A 891 1.09 -23.51 25.06
C THR A 891 0.32 -22.96 26.26
N ARG A 892 0.61 -23.44 27.48
CA ARG A 892 -0.02 -22.92 28.71
C ARG A 892 0.33 -21.46 28.96
N ARG A 893 1.54 -21.01 28.65
CA ARG A 893 1.92 -19.60 28.75
C ARG A 893 1.11 -18.72 27.79
N LEU A 894 0.83 -19.19 26.58
CA LEU A 894 -0.06 -18.47 25.64
C LEU A 894 -1.50 -18.45 26.14
N ALA A 895 -2.01 -19.56 26.69
CA ALA A 895 -3.32 -19.60 27.32
C ALA A 895 -3.42 -18.64 28.52
N TRP A 896 -2.34 -18.48 29.28
CA TRP A 896 -2.25 -17.46 30.33
C TRP A 896 -2.40 -16.04 29.76
N HIS A 897 -1.66 -15.68 28.71
CA HIS A 897 -1.82 -14.38 28.05
C HIS A 897 -3.24 -14.17 27.48
N ALA A 898 -3.84 -15.19 26.88
CA ALA A 898 -5.23 -15.13 26.41
C ALA A 898 -6.23 -14.93 27.56
N ALA A 899 -6.00 -15.58 28.71
CA ALA A 899 -6.78 -15.37 29.92
C ALA A 899 -6.67 -13.94 30.45
N GLN A 900 -5.48 -13.32 30.40
CA GLN A 900 -5.29 -11.93 30.81
C GLN A 900 -6.04 -10.94 29.92
N ILE A 901 -6.10 -11.17 28.61
CA ILE A 901 -6.92 -10.36 27.68
C ILE A 901 -8.39 -10.35 28.12
N VAL A 902 -8.91 -11.54 28.46
CA VAL A 902 -10.30 -11.67 28.88
C VAL A 902 -10.54 -11.04 30.25
N ALA A 903 -9.62 -11.23 31.19
CA ALA A 903 -9.72 -10.60 32.50
C ALA A 903 -9.72 -9.06 32.38
N ALA A 904 -8.89 -8.48 31.49
CA ALA A 904 -8.83 -7.03 31.29
C ALA A 904 -10.17 -6.49 30.76
N ALA A 905 -10.78 -7.22 29.82
CA ALA A 905 -12.12 -6.90 29.32
C ALA A 905 -13.23 -7.03 30.39
N GLN A 906 -13.03 -7.86 31.42
CA GLN A 906 -13.95 -8.00 32.55
C GLN A 906 -13.77 -6.89 33.59
N GLU A 907 -12.53 -6.43 33.81
CA GLU A 907 -12.23 -5.30 34.71
C GLU A 907 -12.85 -4.01 34.17
N TYR A 908 -12.48 -3.65 32.95
CA TYR A 908 -13.01 -2.47 32.29
C TYR A 908 -13.08 -2.65 30.78
N LEU A 909 -14.30 -2.71 30.27
CA LEU A 909 -14.56 -2.95 28.86
C LEU A 909 -14.37 -1.68 28.04
N VAL A 910 -13.18 -1.54 27.44
CA VAL A 910 -12.90 -0.44 26.50
C VAL A 910 -13.60 -0.72 25.16
N SER A 911 -14.50 0.19 24.76
CA SER A 911 -15.29 0.06 23.54
C SER A 911 -14.62 0.76 22.37
N ALA A 912 -13.68 0.09 21.71
CA ALA A 912 -13.00 0.57 20.49
C ALA A 912 -12.71 -0.59 19.50
N PRO A 913 -12.65 -0.34 18.18
CA PRO A 913 -12.61 -1.40 17.17
C PRO A 913 -11.48 -2.41 17.32
N CYS A 914 -10.25 -1.95 17.59
CA CYS A 914 -9.09 -2.83 17.76
C CYS A 914 -9.18 -3.68 19.04
N GLU A 915 -9.76 -3.12 20.11
CA GLU A 915 -9.90 -3.83 21.38
C GLU A 915 -10.93 -4.95 21.28
N ILE A 916 -12.02 -4.72 20.53
CA ILE A 916 -13.01 -5.76 20.20
C ILE A 916 -12.33 -6.97 19.53
N LEU A 917 -11.41 -6.71 18.58
CA LEU A 917 -10.62 -7.77 17.92
C LEU A 917 -9.71 -8.50 18.91
N ARG A 918 -8.93 -7.78 19.73
CA ARG A 918 -8.02 -8.41 20.70
C ARG A 918 -8.76 -9.31 21.69
N ILE A 919 -9.89 -8.84 22.19
CA ILE A 919 -10.77 -9.61 23.08
C ILE A 919 -11.27 -10.87 22.36
N PHE A 920 -11.78 -10.73 21.13
CA PHE A 920 -12.21 -11.86 20.32
C PHE A 920 -11.09 -12.90 20.13
N MET A 921 -9.85 -12.46 19.81
CA MET A 921 -8.69 -13.35 19.65
C MET A 921 -8.33 -14.10 20.92
N GLY A 922 -8.35 -13.42 22.08
CA GLY A 922 -8.12 -14.05 23.37
C GLY A 922 -9.14 -15.15 23.66
N TYR A 923 -10.42 -14.89 23.40
CA TYR A 923 -11.48 -15.86 23.61
C TYR A 923 -11.40 -17.08 22.68
N ILE A 924 -11.24 -16.90 21.36
CA ILE A 924 -11.14 -18.05 20.44
C ILE A 924 -9.90 -18.90 20.73
N PHE A 925 -8.82 -18.28 21.22
CA PHE A 925 -7.64 -19.00 21.68
C PHE A 925 -7.96 -19.88 22.89
N LEU A 926 -8.67 -19.34 23.89
CA LEU A 926 -9.09 -20.11 25.06
C LEU A 926 -10.07 -21.23 24.70
N VAL A 927 -10.99 -21.02 23.74
CA VAL A 927 -11.88 -22.07 23.24
C VAL A 927 -11.07 -23.19 22.60
N ALA A 928 -10.13 -22.87 21.71
CA ALA A 928 -9.26 -23.86 21.09
C ALA A 928 -8.39 -24.61 22.11
N PHE A 929 -7.86 -23.90 23.11
CA PHE A 929 -7.08 -24.50 24.20
C PHE A 929 -7.93 -25.40 25.11
N ALA A 930 -9.17 -25.02 25.42
CA ALA A 930 -10.07 -25.86 26.21
C ALA A 930 -10.40 -27.17 25.49
N SER A 931 -10.61 -27.14 24.18
CA SER A 931 -10.94 -28.32 23.38
C SER A 931 -9.74 -29.21 23.05
N LEU A 932 -8.58 -28.64 22.68
CA LEU A 932 -7.43 -29.36 22.11
C LEU A 932 -6.15 -29.26 22.95
N GLY A 933 -6.17 -28.53 24.07
CA GLY A 933 -4.98 -28.23 24.86
C GLY A 933 -4.51 -29.37 25.78
N PRO A 934 -3.26 -29.32 26.24
CA PRO A 934 -2.70 -30.29 27.18
C PRO A 934 -3.19 -30.05 28.64
N HIS A 935 -4.19 -30.82 29.07
CA HIS A 935 -4.85 -30.69 30.39
C HIS A 935 -4.26 -31.54 31.54
N ALA A 936 -3.28 -32.40 31.26
CA ALA A 936 -2.77 -33.36 32.24
C ALA A 936 -2.20 -32.69 33.50
N SER A 937 -2.58 -33.19 34.68
CA SER A 937 -2.01 -32.82 35.99
C SER A 937 -1.24 -34.00 36.59
N LEU A 938 -0.05 -33.74 37.13
CA LEU A 938 0.71 -34.72 37.91
C LEU A 938 0.10 -34.86 39.33
N PRO A 939 0.18 -36.04 39.99
CA PRO A 939 -0.37 -36.21 41.33
C PRO A 939 0.39 -35.31 42.34
N GLY A 940 -0.26 -34.23 42.80
CA GLY A 940 0.29 -33.32 43.81
C GLY A 940 0.33 -31.82 43.44
N SER A 941 -0.08 -31.40 42.25
CA SER A 941 -0.15 -29.98 41.85
C SER A 941 -1.43 -29.29 42.34
N PRO A 942 -1.47 -27.94 42.47
CA PRO A 942 -2.70 -27.22 42.79
C PRO A 942 -3.78 -27.54 41.74
N THR A 943 -4.88 -28.12 42.19
CA THR A 943 -5.96 -28.67 41.35
C THR A 943 -6.74 -27.63 40.54
N SER A 944 -6.58 -26.33 40.82
CA SER A 944 -7.23 -25.23 40.09
C SER A 944 -6.54 -23.89 40.34
N VAL A 945 -6.32 -23.10 39.29
CA VAL A 945 -5.91 -21.69 39.38
C VAL A 945 -7.06 -20.81 38.93
N ASN A 946 -7.44 -19.85 39.77
CA ASN A 946 -8.40 -18.80 39.42
C ASN A 946 -7.65 -17.48 39.24
N PHE A 947 -7.62 -16.99 38.01
CA PHE A 947 -7.18 -15.63 37.75
C PHE A 947 -8.33 -14.68 38.09
N HIS A 948 -8.24 -14.05 39.27
CA HIS A 948 -9.14 -12.98 39.65
C HIS A 948 -8.83 -11.72 38.84
N VAL A 949 -9.90 -10.99 38.47
CA VAL A 949 -9.89 -9.71 37.76
C VAL A 949 -9.02 -8.64 38.46
N SER A 950 -8.72 -8.79 39.76
CA SER A 950 -7.89 -7.88 40.54
C SER A 950 -6.38 -8.15 40.51
N GLU A 951 -5.91 -9.18 39.79
CA GLU A 951 -4.49 -9.55 39.69
C GLU A 951 -3.99 -9.46 38.25
N HIS A 952 -4.20 -8.29 37.62
CA HIS A 952 -3.62 -7.92 36.33
C HIS A 952 -2.12 -7.65 36.45
N ASN A 953 -1.36 -8.69 36.77
CA ASN A 953 0.09 -8.64 36.82
C ASN A 953 0.64 -9.06 35.46
N SER A 954 1.55 -8.24 34.94
CA SER A 954 2.37 -8.52 33.76
C SER A 954 3.21 -9.81 33.92
N THR A 955 3.51 -10.17 35.17
CA THR A 955 4.26 -11.34 35.59
C THR A 955 3.31 -12.42 36.08
N PRO A 956 3.51 -13.69 35.68
CA PRO A 956 2.73 -14.77 36.25
C PRO A 956 3.03 -14.86 37.75
N CYS A 957 1.99 -14.86 38.59
CA CYS A 957 2.12 -15.17 40.01
C CYS A 957 2.76 -16.55 40.21
N GLU A 958 3.35 -16.85 41.36
CA GLU A 958 3.92 -18.18 41.67
C GLU A 958 2.92 -19.32 41.39
N THR A 959 1.63 -19.07 41.63
CA THR A 959 0.53 -20.00 41.31
C THR A 959 0.32 -20.18 39.81
N ALA A 960 0.47 -19.12 39.02
CA ALA A 960 0.40 -19.13 37.57
C ALA A 960 1.61 -19.85 36.95
N GLU A 961 2.81 -19.62 37.48
CA GLU A 961 4.02 -20.33 37.04
C GLU A 961 3.95 -21.82 37.34
N GLN A 962 3.45 -22.18 38.53
CA GLN A 962 3.19 -23.59 38.89
C GLN A 962 2.19 -24.23 37.93
N TRP A 963 1.13 -23.53 37.51
CA TRP A 963 0.18 -24.03 36.51
C TRP A 963 0.78 -24.13 35.11
N ILE A 964 1.57 -23.15 34.68
CA ILE A 964 2.29 -23.20 33.39
C ILE A 964 3.23 -24.42 33.36
N GLN A 965 3.88 -24.74 34.47
CA GLN A 965 4.77 -25.90 34.57
C GLN A 965 4.02 -27.24 34.63
N HIS A 966 2.99 -27.36 35.47
CA HIS A 966 2.41 -28.65 35.86
C HIS A 966 1.02 -28.95 35.28
N GLY A 967 0.34 -27.97 34.69
CA GLY A 967 -1.04 -28.12 34.21
C GLY A 967 -2.08 -28.21 35.33
N GLY A 968 -3.36 -28.17 34.96
CA GLY A 968 -4.49 -28.17 35.89
C GLY A 968 -5.66 -27.33 35.38
N ARG A 969 -6.71 -27.19 36.19
CA ARG A 969 -7.91 -26.43 35.82
C ARG A 969 -7.62 -24.93 35.83
N LEU A 970 -7.76 -24.29 34.67
CA LEU A 970 -7.66 -22.83 34.52
C LEU A 970 -9.06 -22.20 34.59
N THR A 971 -9.27 -21.31 35.55
CA THR A 971 -10.48 -20.51 35.69
C THR A 971 -10.17 -19.02 35.61
N VAL A 972 -11.04 -18.24 34.95
CA VAL A 972 -10.93 -16.76 34.88
C VAL A 972 -12.26 -16.16 35.33
N GLY A 973 -12.26 -15.54 36.51
CA GLY A 973 -13.49 -15.03 37.13
C GLY A 973 -14.54 -16.12 37.38
N ALA A 974 -15.82 -15.79 37.17
CA ALA A 974 -16.97 -16.69 37.39
C ALA A 974 -17.47 -17.41 36.12
N LEU A 975 -16.91 -17.10 34.95
CA LEU A 975 -17.49 -17.44 33.64
C LEU A 975 -16.62 -18.36 32.79
N ILE A 976 -15.32 -18.49 33.09
CA ILE A 976 -14.39 -19.26 32.29
C ILE A 976 -13.80 -20.37 33.12
N ASP A 977 -13.99 -21.59 32.65
CA ASP A 977 -13.33 -22.77 33.13
C ASP A 977 -12.90 -23.60 31.91
N THR A 978 -11.59 -23.73 31.74
CA THR A 978 -10.98 -24.47 30.62
C THR A 978 -11.21 -25.98 30.68
N GLN A 979 -11.69 -26.50 31.81
CA GLN A 979 -12.17 -27.88 31.92
C GLN A 979 -13.71 -27.97 31.88
N ALA A 980 -14.42 -26.84 31.80
CA ALA A 980 -15.85 -26.83 31.50
C ALA A 980 -16.08 -26.92 29.99
N ASP A 981 -17.27 -27.40 29.63
CA ASP A 981 -17.74 -27.55 28.26
C ASP A 981 -17.46 -26.28 27.43
N GLY A 982 -16.92 -26.44 26.22
CA GLY A 982 -16.57 -25.31 25.34
C GLY A 982 -17.74 -24.36 25.07
N GLU A 983 -18.96 -24.83 25.29
CA GLU A 983 -20.19 -24.04 25.28
C GLU A 983 -20.21 -22.90 26.31
N SER A 984 -19.60 -23.08 27.48
CA SER A 984 -19.55 -22.03 28.54
C SER A 984 -18.66 -20.87 28.11
N LEU A 985 -17.51 -21.16 27.50
CA LEU A 985 -16.61 -20.17 26.92
C LEU A 985 -17.25 -19.42 25.75
N LYS A 986 -17.96 -20.16 24.89
CA LYS A 986 -18.75 -19.60 23.78
C LYS A 986 -19.85 -18.66 24.30
N ALA A 987 -20.58 -19.04 25.35
CA ALA A 987 -21.59 -18.20 25.99
C ALA A 987 -21.00 -16.93 26.62
N GLY A 988 -19.84 -17.04 27.28
CA GLY A 988 -19.11 -15.88 27.82
C GLY A 988 -18.69 -14.90 26.72
N LEU A 989 -18.17 -15.39 25.60
CA LEU A 989 -17.82 -14.58 24.43
C LEU A 989 -19.05 -13.88 23.85
N THR A 990 -20.15 -14.60 23.63
CA THR A 990 -21.41 -14.00 23.11
C THR A 990 -21.96 -12.94 24.06
N SER A 991 -21.82 -13.11 25.38
CA SER A 991 -22.22 -12.10 26.37
C SER A 991 -21.37 -10.82 26.28
N ILE A 992 -20.03 -10.93 26.23
CA ILE A 992 -19.15 -9.77 26.10
C ILE A 992 -19.34 -9.07 24.75
N MET A 993 -19.46 -9.82 23.66
CA MET A 993 -19.72 -9.23 22.34
C MET A 993 -21.10 -8.55 22.29
N GLY A 994 -22.10 -9.08 23.00
CA GLY A 994 -23.39 -8.42 23.19
C GLY A 994 -23.27 -7.07 23.91
N ARG A 995 -22.42 -6.96 24.95
CA ARG A 995 -22.12 -5.68 25.63
C ARG A 995 -21.38 -4.68 24.74
N LEU A 996 -20.61 -5.18 23.77
CA LEU A 996 -19.94 -4.40 22.72
C LEU A 996 -20.82 -4.20 21.47
N GLY A 997 -22.06 -4.72 21.47
CA GLY A 997 -22.94 -4.89 20.31
C GLY A 997 -23.35 -3.59 19.59
N ASN A 998 -23.01 -2.44 20.17
CA ASN A 998 -23.21 -1.14 19.54
C ASN A 998 -22.32 -0.96 18.30
N TRP A 999 -21.20 -1.70 18.21
CA TRP A 999 -20.33 -1.74 17.03
C TRP A 999 -20.71 -2.87 16.07
N GLY A 1000 -20.78 -2.58 14.76
CA GLY A 1000 -21.08 -3.60 13.75
C GLY A 1000 -20.01 -4.69 13.64
N LEU A 1001 -18.76 -4.39 14.01
CA LEU A 1001 -17.71 -5.40 14.12
C LEU A 1001 -18.01 -6.45 15.20
N SER A 1002 -18.56 -6.04 16.34
CA SER A 1002 -18.96 -6.95 17.42
C SER A 1002 -20.10 -7.88 16.99
N GLU A 1003 -21.05 -7.35 16.21
CA GLU A 1003 -22.14 -8.15 15.62
C GLU A 1003 -21.58 -9.23 14.67
N LYS A 1004 -20.60 -8.89 13.82
CA LYS A 1004 -19.93 -9.87 12.94
C LYS A 1004 -19.23 -10.97 13.72
N PHE A 1005 -18.42 -10.63 14.73
CA PHE A 1005 -17.75 -11.64 15.55
C PHE A 1005 -18.74 -12.49 16.32
N SER A 1006 -19.82 -11.92 16.84
CA SER A 1006 -20.90 -12.68 17.47
C SER A 1006 -21.51 -13.72 16.52
N LYS A 1007 -21.72 -13.37 15.24
CA LYS A 1007 -22.24 -14.31 14.23
C LYS A 1007 -21.28 -15.46 13.97
N ILE A 1008 -19.98 -15.18 13.79
CA ILE A 1008 -18.93 -16.20 13.58
C ILE A 1008 -18.89 -17.19 14.75
N VAL A 1009 -18.97 -16.68 15.97
CA VAL A 1009 -18.94 -17.50 17.19
C VAL A 1009 -20.19 -18.37 17.26
N ASN A 1010 -21.37 -17.78 17.04
CA ASN A 1010 -22.63 -18.50 17.14
C ASN A 1010 -22.74 -19.61 16.08
N SER A 1011 -22.23 -19.38 14.85
CA SER A 1011 -22.23 -20.37 13.77
C SER A 1011 -21.18 -21.47 13.92
N PHE A 1012 -20.16 -21.30 14.77
CA PHE A 1012 -19.10 -22.29 14.96
C PHE A 1012 -19.60 -23.52 15.73
N ASP A 1013 -19.43 -24.71 15.15
CA ASP A 1013 -19.71 -26.00 15.80
C ASP A 1013 -18.48 -26.51 16.55
N LEU A 1014 -18.60 -26.65 17.88
CA LEU A 1014 -17.52 -27.13 18.75
C LEU A 1014 -17.10 -28.58 18.44
N ALA A 1015 -17.94 -29.37 17.77
CA ALA A 1015 -17.61 -30.73 17.36
C ALA A 1015 -16.39 -30.79 16.42
N ILE A 1016 -16.09 -29.69 15.70
CA ILE A 1016 -14.92 -29.55 14.83
C ILE A 1016 -13.61 -29.65 15.63
N LEU A 1017 -13.62 -29.27 16.92
CA LEU A 1017 -12.47 -29.33 17.81
C LEU A 1017 -12.47 -30.60 18.69
N SER A 1018 -13.23 -31.64 18.33
CA SER A 1018 -13.29 -32.87 19.10
C SER A 1018 -12.03 -33.74 18.92
N PRO A 1019 -11.37 -34.18 20.01
CA PRO A 1019 -10.22 -35.09 19.94
C PRO A 1019 -10.55 -36.45 19.29
N ASP A 1020 -11.81 -36.90 19.38
CA ASP A 1020 -12.23 -38.25 18.98
C ASP A 1020 -12.28 -38.47 17.46
N GLN A 1021 -12.26 -37.39 16.65
CA GLN A 1021 -12.21 -37.50 15.19
C GLN A 1021 -10.83 -37.85 14.64
N TYR A 1022 -9.77 -37.79 15.47
CA TYR A 1022 -8.39 -37.78 14.98
C TYR A 1022 -7.44 -38.75 15.71
N ASN A 1023 -7.99 -39.61 16.58
CA ASN A 1023 -7.29 -40.72 17.25
C ASN A 1023 -7.27 -42.03 16.42
N ALA A 1024 -7.52 -41.97 15.11
CA ALA A 1024 -7.58 -43.13 14.20
C ALA A 1024 -6.30 -43.31 13.37
#